data_AF-A0A5C7ML98-F1
#
_entry.id   AF-A0A5C7ML98-F1
#
_cell.length_a   1.000
_cell.length_b   1.000
_cell.length_c   1.000
_cell.angle_alpha   90.00
_cell.angle_beta   90.00
_cell.angle_gamma   90.00
#
_symmetry.space_group_name_H-M   'P 1'
#
loop_
_entity.id
_entity.type
_entity.pdbx_description
1 polymer ?
#
loop_
_entity_poly.entity_id
_entity_poly.type
_entity_poly.pdbx_seq_one_letter_code
_entity_poly.pdbx_strand_id
1 'polypeptide(L)'
;ENVHYRIVLRQNTAQSASAAGVPAAVNLPNEVGIGYFRTGRAEDLVRFRTESLWRPYHKPGSEADEVMATATEDVSYLPPQLFTTSRVALPEAAVQPQVVEQAAAGKSHTSVEEDEKNALRPPAVGKVILNQLNEIRFEPFRLWQQPLDQPRPLDDIVEMYLGRPWDQSYAANPNLVFPVGIIDRPFKLDQQPLLMEASGNGTNQLVVGTSQAGKTVALQTAICSAAMTHTPEQVQFYVLALSGASIGSVAGLPHVGGVAYSTDEDAIRRTISEMLELLDRRQRSFPACGIRDMTDFRQRKFAGAPGQVPDDPYGDAFLVIDNFAALTGQASMIRNKEILSDQVQKLIAEGGSYGIHVLASVQKDINMPPTVRGAFPARIELKLADISDTKIMLNGRMTNAVPAGRPGRGMVPQNYVRLGADPVGLHTLIARPALRSTGDDVFDSASIVEAVRRVAAGYRPAPRVRKLPLDIALADLQGMARQRQHEGMAWALNELDQLVGINTEASPFLVITGREDCGRTNAVAAIMSEIGRVYAPGTTKALETADPTDTRPKAQVWLFSPRRELLKVLGSDYVEKFTYRSDEVKAMATELKQILASRESQGGLDSIDDIMAQTWTGPEIFLVVDDAERLPPGYDAPLQELVGAANAAADIGFRVVYARRFGGWGSADRMDPLLNVMKQAGGQILVMDSDMEEGFIRGRWRGHSMTPGRGYLMMDTAGSGLYVQVGRVLADQK
;
A
#
# COMPACT_ATOMS: atom_id res chain seq x y z
N GLU A 1 -45.19 -9.70 -40.89
CA GLU A 1 -44.92 -8.60 -39.93
C GLU A 1 -45.23 -9.12 -38.53
N ASN A 2 -44.37 -8.90 -37.54
CA ASN A 2 -44.58 -9.34 -36.14
C ASN A 2 -45.57 -8.45 -35.37
N VAL A 3 -46.28 -7.55 -36.06
CA VAL A 3 -47.21 -6.58 -35.48
C VAL A 3 -48.62 -6.94 -35.91
N HIS A 4 -49.37 -7.60 -35.02
CA HIS A 4 -50.72 -8.11 -35.30
C HIS A 4 -51.81 -7.03 -35.28
N TYR A 5 -51.59 -5.94 -34.52
CA TYR A 5 -52.51 -4.82 -34.43
C TYR A 5 -51.73 -3.51 -34.39
N ARG A 6 -52.37 -2.42 -34.82
CA ARG A 6 -51.81 -1.07 -34.75
C ARG A 6 -52.81 -0.14 -34.09
N ILE A 7 -52.35 0.60 -33.09
CA ILE A 7 -53.09 1.70 -32.47
C ILE A 7 -52.49 3.00 -33.03
N VAL A 8 -53.27 3.76 -33.78
CA VAL A 8 -52.81 4.97 -34.47
C VAL A 8 -53.62 6.16 -33.95
N LEU A 9 -52.98 6.98 -33.12
CA LEU A 9 -53.51 8.27 -32.68
C LEU A 9 -53.37 9.32 -33.80
N ARG A 10 -53.89 10.53 -33.59
CA ARG A 10 -53.74 11.64 -34.54
C ARG A 10 -52.29 11.82 -34.98
N GLN A 11 -52.07 11.83 -36.29
CA GLN A 11 -50.76 12.09 -36.89
C GLN A 11 -50.72 13.49 -37.49
N ASN A 12 -49.58 14.16 -37.39
CA ASN A 12 -49.44 15.54 -37.87
C ASN A 12 -49.28 15.64 -39.40
N THR A 13 -48.87 14.55 -40.07
CA THR A 13 -48.64 14.53 -41.52
C THR A 13 -49.29 13.31 -42.17
N ALA A 14 -49.76 13.46 -43.41
CA ALA A 14 -50.34 12.36 -44.18
C ALA A 14 -49.33 11.23 -44.44
N GLN A 15 -48.04 11.57 -44.58
CA GLN A 15 -46.97 10.59 -44.75
C GLN A 15 -46.79 9.71 -43.50
N SER A 16 -46.84 10.31 -42.31
CA SER A 16 -46.78 9.57 -41.04
C SER A 16 -48.03 8.71 -40.81
N ALA A 17 -49.21 9.24 -41.14
CA ALA A 17 -50.48 8.48 -41.10
C ALA A 17 -50.46 7.26 -42.03
N SER A 18 -49.94 7.42 -43.25
CA SER A 18 -49.79 6.34 -44.21
C SER A 18 -48.76 5.30 -43.75
N ALA A 19 -47.61 5.74 -43.22
CA ALA A 19 -46.58 4.84 -42.67
C ALA A 19 -47.09 4.03 -41.46
N ALA A 20 -47.92 4.63 -40.61
CA ALA A 20 -48.60 3.95 -39.52
C ALA A 20 -49.64 2.92 -40.01
N GLY A 21 -50.07 3.01 -41.26
CA GLY A 21 -51.03 2.11 -41.91
C GLY A 21 -52.49 2.57 -41.81
N VAL A 22 -52.73 3.81 -41.39
CA VAL A 22 -54.06 4.43 -41.30
C VAL A 22 -54.00 5.87 -41.81
N PRO A 23 -54.10 6.11 -43.14
CA PRO A 23 -54.03 7.45 -43.72
C PRO A 23 -55.06 8.42 -43.12
N ALA A 24 -56.23 7.91 -42.71
CA ALA A 24 -57.30 8.70 -42.08
C ALA A 24 -56.91 9.31 -40.71
N ALA A 25 -55.83 8.85 -40.07
CA ALA A 25 -55.40 9.36 -38.77
C ALA A 25 -54.96 10.84 -38.79
N VAL A 26 -54.62 11.39 -39.96
CA VAL A 26 -54.32 12.84 -40.11
C VAL A 26 -55.56 13.72 -39.91
N ASN A 27 -56.76 13.17 -40.14
CA ASN A 27 -58.03 13.89 -40.05
C ASN A 27 -58.69 13.80 -38.67
N LEU A 28 -58.03 13.16 -37.69
CA LEU A 28 -58.57 13.07 -36.34
C LEU A 28 -58.65 14.46 -35.67
N PRO A 29 -59.68 14.75 -34.86
CA PRO A 29 -59.77 16.00 -34.10
C PRO A 29 -58.55 16.23 -33.21
N ASN A 30 -58.26 17.49 -32.87
CA ASN A 30 -57.14 17.83 -31.98
C ASN A 30 -57.52 17.62 -30.52
N GLU A 31 -58.08 16.45 -30.22
CA GLU A 31 -58.51 16.04 -28.89
C GLU A 31 -57.64 14.88 -28.42
N VAL A 32 -57.22 14.93 -27.17
CA VAL A 32 -56.38 13.88 -26.58
C VAL A 32 -57.18 12.59 -26.49
N GLY A 33 -56.57 11.48 -26.93
CA GLY A 33 -57.11 10.14 -26.73
C GLY A 33 -57.98 9.60 -27.87
N ILE A 34 -58.24 10.34 -28.94
CA ILE A 34 -58.94 9.79 -30.11
C ILE A 34 -57.94 9.09 -31.03
N GLY A 35 -58.27 7.88 -31.46
CA GLY A 35 -57.44 7.10 -32.36
C GLY A 35 -58.21 6.08 -33.20
N TYR A 36 -57.48 5.41 -34.08
CA TYR A 36 -57.93 4.24 -34.83
C TYR A 36 -57.19 2.99 -34.36
N PHE A 37 -57.92 1.92 -34.13
CA PHE A 37 -57.40 0.59 -33.85
C PHE A 37 -57.57 -0.27 -35.11
N ARG A 38 -56.48 -0.84 -35.60
CA ARG A 38 -56.45 -1.67 -36.81
C ARG A 38 -55.97 -3.07 -36.47
N THR A 39 -56.80 -4.07 -36.74
CA THR A 39 -56.47 -5.50 -36.57
C THR A 39 -56.47 -6.19 -37.92
N GLY A 40 -55.32 -6.70 -38.38
CA GLY A 40 -55.28 -7.43 -39.66
C GLY A 40 -55.35 -6.53 -40.90
N ARG A 41 -56.43 -6.65 -41.70
CA ARG A 41 -56.56 -5.98 -43.02
C ARG A 41 -56.81 -4.48 -42.87
N ALA A 42 -56.55 -3.71 -43.92
CA ALA A 42 -56.68 -2.25 -43.91
C ALA A 42 -58.11 -1.75 -43.67
N GLU A 43 -59.11 -2.60 -43.85
CA GLU A 43 -60.54 -2.26 -43.78
C GLU A 43 -61.12 -2.41 -42.36
N ASP A 44 -60.46 -3.15 -41.47
CA ASP A 44 -60.89 -3.38 -40.09
C ASP A 44 -60.40 -2.25 -39.16
N LEU A 45 -60.97 -1.07 -39.34
CA LEU A 45 -60.64 0.16 -38.60
C LEU A 45 -61.72 0.49 -37.57
N VAL A 46 -61.36 0.40 -36.29
CA VAL A 46 -62.24 0.80 -35.19
C VAL A 46 -61.78 2.16 -34.66
N ARG A 47 -62.64 3.18 -34.75
CA ARG A 47 -62.39 4.46 -34.09
C ARG A 47 -62.68 4.31 -32.59
N PHE A 48 -61.79 4.80 -31.74
CA PHE A 48 -61.96 4.75 -30.29
C PHE A 48 -61.56 6.09 -29.65
N ARG A 49 -61.95 6.24 -28.38
CA ARG A 49 -61.48 7.31 -27.48
C ARG A 49 -60.92 6.63 -26.21
N THR A 50 -59.70 6.98 -25.81
CA THR A 50 -59.08 6.45 -24.58
C THR A 50 -59.72 7.05 -23.34
N GLU A 51 -59.88 6.24 -22.30
CA GLU A 51 -60.21 6.70 -20.96
C GLU A 51 -58.96 7.27 -20.26
N SER A 52 -59.10 8.38 -19.53
CA SER A 52 -58.01 8.98 -18.74
C SER A 52 -58.11 8.55 -17.27
N LEU A 53 -57.05 7.90 -16.78
CA LEU A 53 -56.93 7.55 -15.36
C LEU A 53 -56.54 8.74 -14.48
N TRP A 54 -56.15 9.87 -15.06
CA TRP A 54 -55.72 11.05 -14.29
C TRP A 54 -56.85 12.05 -13.99
N ARG A 55 -58.11 11.63 -14.16
CA ARG A 55 -59.29 12.39 -13.75
C ARG A 55 -59.55 12.30 -12.24
N PRO A 56 -60.31 13.23 -11.63
CA PRO A 56 -60.70 13.17 -10.24
C PRO A 56 -61.44 11.85 -9.91
N TYR A 57 -61.02 11.18 -8.85
CA TYR A 57 -61.73 10.02 -8.30
C TYR A 57 -62.88 10.48 -7.43
N HIS A 58 -64.07 9.95 -7.71
CA HIS A 58 -65.24 10.09 -6.86
C HIS A 58 -65.55 8.71 -6.27
N LYS A 59 -65.57 8.63 -4.94
CA LYS A 59 -65.93 7.40 -4.25
C LYS A 59 -67.41 7.08 -4.55
N PRO A 60 -67.74 5.84 -4.97
CA PRO A 60 -69.13 5.43 -5.14
C PRO A 60 -69.91 5.62 -3.85
N GLY A 61 -71.07 6.28 -3.91
CA GLY A 61 -71.93 6.59 -2.77
C GLY A 61 -71.64 7.91 -2.05
N SER A 62 -70.94 8.86 -2.68
CA SER A 62 -70.89 10.25 -2.20
C SER A 62 -72.02 11.08 -2.83
N GLU A 63 -72.50 12.15 -2.16
CA GLU A 63 -73.69 12.95 -2.53
C GLU A 63 -73.71 13.51 -3.98
N ALA A 64 -72.63 13.35 -4.75
CA ALA A 64 -72.54 13.70 -6.17
C ALA A 64 -73.11 12.63 -7.13
N ASP A 65 -73.48 11.44 -6.67
CA ASP A 65 -74.03 10.37 -7.52
C ASP A 65 -75.45 10.66 -8.01
N GLU A 66 -76.20 11.59 -7.40
CA GLU A 66 -77.55 11.95 -7.87
C GLU A 66 -77.56 12.77 -9.18
N VAL A 67 -76.46 13.43 -9.56
CA VAL A 67 -76.42 14.30 -10.75
C VAL A 67 -75.83 13.60 -12.00
N MET A 68 -75.06 12.53 -11.82
CA MET A 68 -74.45 11.76 -12.93
C MET A 68 -75.29 10.57 -13.40
N ALA A 69 -76.21 10.08 -12.57
CA ALA A 69 -77.11 8.98 -12.92
C ALA A 69 -78.06 9.34 -14.07
N THR A 70 -78.35 10.63 -14.29
CA THR A 70 -79.26 11.09 -15.36
C THR A 70 -78.62 11.23 -16.74
N ALA A 71 -77.30 10.99 -16.91
CA ALA A 71 -76.59 11.22 -18.18
C ALA A 71 -75.91 9.96 -18.77
N THR A 72 -76.12 8.77 -18.21
CA THR A 72 -75.42 7.53 -18.61
C THR A 72 -76.36 6.42 -19.09
N GLU A 73 -77.54 6.74 -19.63
CA GLU A 73 -78.43 5.73 -20.22
C GLU A 73 -77.92 5.12 -21.55
N ASP A 74 -76.87 5.67 -22.17
CA ASP A 74 -76.44 5.28 -23.53
C ASP A 74 -75.11 4.48 -23.63
N VAL A 75 -74.57 3.95 -22.54
CA VAL A 75 -73.39 3.05 -22.62
C VAL A 75 -73.68 1.75 -21.91
N SER A 76 -73.57 0.63 -22.66
CA SER A 76 -73.70 -0.74 -22.14
C SER A 76 -72.65 -0.98 -21.05
N TYR A 77 -73.06 -0.75 -19.80
CA TYR A 77 -72.22 -0.98 -18.63
C TYR A 77 -71.93 -2.48 -18.49
N LEU A 78 -70.66 -2.85 -18.68
CA LEU A 78 -70.17 -4.19 -18.40
C LEU A 78 -69.56 -4.20 -16.99
N PRO A 79 -70.02 -5.05 -16.06
CA PRO A 79 -69.41 -5.16 -14.74
C PRO A 79 -67.94 -5.60 -14.90
N PRO A 80 -67.01 -5.07 -14.10
CA PRO A 80 -65.60 -5.43 -14.17
C PRO A 80 -65.44 -6.94 -13.95
N GLN A 81 -64.83 -7.62 -14.93
CA GLN A 81 -64.57 -9.05 -14.85
C GLN A 81 -63.09 -9.30 -14.54
N LEU A 82 -62.82 -10.37 -13.80
CA LEU A 82 -61.46 -10.76 -13.45
C LEU A 82 -60.67 -11.02 -14.75
N PHE A 83 -59.58 -10.28 -14.97
CA PHE A 83 -58.71 -10.52 -16.11
C PHE A 83 -57.95 -11.83 -15.87
N THR A 84 -58.24 -12.85 -16.67
CA THR A 84 -57.55 -14.14 -16.64
C THR A 84 -57.01 -14.46 -18.03
N THR A 85 -56.06 -15.40 -18.12
CA THR A 85 -55.56 -15.91 -19.41
C THR A 85 -56.57 -16.82 -20.13
N SER A 86 -57.71 -17.11 -19.51
CA SER A 86 -58.79 -17.92 -20.08
C SER A 86 -59.76 -17.05 -20.88
N ARG A 87 -60.42 -17.62 -21.89
CA ARG A 87 -61.44 -16.89 -22.67
C ARG A 87 -62.57 -16.42 -21.75
N VAL A 88 -62.74 -15.11 -21.63
CA VAL A 88 -63.84 -14.49 -20.89
C VAL A 88 -65.00 -14.22 -21.84
N ALA A 89 -66.17 -14.82 -21.59
CA ALA A 89 -67.37 -14.60 -22.39
C ALA A 89 -68.03 -13.27 -21.99
N LEU A 90 -68.29 -12.40 -22.97
CA LEU A 90 -69.05 -11.18 -22.75
C LEU A 90 -70.54 -11.54 -22.53
N PRO A 91 -71.24 -10.94 -21.55
CA PRO A 91 -72.68 -11.10 -21.38
C PRO A 91 -73.46 -10.66 -22.64
N GLU A 92 -74.48 -11.42 -23.05
CA GLU A 92 -75.26 -11.24 -24.30
C GLU A 92 -75.99 -9.89 -24.44
N ALA A 93 -76.13 -9.11 -23.37
CA ALA A 93 -76.89 -7.86 -23.36
C ALA A 93 -76.24 -6.67 -24.10
N ALA A 94 -75.02 -6.82 -24.64
CA ALA A 94 -74.27 -5.72 -25.24
C ALA A 94 -74.43 -5.55 -26.77
N VAL A 95 -75.26 -6.37 -27.43
CA VAL A 95 -75.36 -6.39 -28.91
C VAL A 95 -76.73 -5.90 -29.39
N GLN A 96 -76.99 -4.59 -29.31
CA GLN A 96 -77.92 -3.92 -30.22
C GLN A 96 -77.38 -2.53 -30.59
N PRO A 97 -77.11 -2.24 -31.88
CA PRO A 97 -76.73 -0.89 -32.30
C PRO A 97 -77.98 -0.03 -32.49
N GLN A 98 -78.11 1.05 -31.72
CA GLN A 98 -79.05 2.14 -32.06
C GLN A 98 -78.31 3.27 -32.77
N VAL A 99 -78.93 3.76 -33.85
CA VAL A 99 -78.47 4.84 -34.72
C VAL A 99 -78.76 6.17 -34.04
N VAL A 100 -77.76 7.05 -33.92
CA VAL A 100 -77.89 8.38 -33.30
C VAL A 100 -77.89 9.47 -34.38
N GLU A 101 -78.94 10.28 -34.39
CA GLU A 101 -79.08 11.51 -35.16
C GLU A 101 -78.43 12.69 -34.41
N GLN A 102 -77.73 13.56 -35.15
CA GLN A 102 -76.91 14.65 -34.60
C GLN A 102 -77.75 15.78 -33.98
N ALA A 103 -77.36 16.25 -32.79
CA ALA A 103 -77.71 17.58 -32.29
C ALA A 103 -76.47 18.31 -31.76
N ALA A 104 -76.41 19.61 -32.07
CA ALA A 104 -75.22 20.44 -32.07
C ALA A 104 -74.89 21.10 -30.71
N ALA A 105 -73.57 21.21 -30.48
CA ALA A 105 -72.80 22.28 -29.85
C ALA A 105 -73.33 23.06 -28.63
N GLY A 106 -72.49 23.07 -27.58
CA GLY A 106 -72.32 24.28 -26.76
C GLY A 106 -71.66 24.06 -25.40
N LYS A 107 -70.33 24.18 -25.32
CA LYS A 107 -69.61 25.24 -24.56
C LYS A 107 -68.13 24.86 -24.31
N SER A 108 -67.31 25.86 -24.57
CA SER A 108 -65.87 25.96 -24.40
C SER A 108 -65.40 25.75 -22.95
N HIS A 109 -64.36 24.96 -22.75
CA HIS A 109 -63.53 25.04 -21.55
C HIS A 109 -62.30 25.91 -21.85
N THR A 110 -62.32 27.10 -21.28
CA THR A 110 -61.19 28.01 -21.14
C THR A 110 -60.15 27.41 -20.20
N SER A 111 -58.89 27.55 -20.61
CA SER A 111 -57.69 27.41 -19.79
C SER A 111 -57.72 28.40 -18.62
N VAL A 112 -57.43 27.92 -17.41
CA VAL A 112 -57.07 28.79 -16.28
C VAL A 112 -55.82 28.21 -15.63
N GLU A 113 -54.80 29.04 -15.59
CA GLU A 113 -53.52 28.86 -14.91
C GLU A 113 -53.67 28.94 -13.38
N GLU A 114 -52.57 28.58 -12.73
CA GLU A 114 -52.13 28.94 -11.37
C GLU A 114 -52.50 28.06 -10.16
N ASP A 115 -51.41 27.47 -9.66
CA ASP A 115 -50.93 27.33 -8.29
C ASP A 115 -51.76 27.78 -7.08
N GLU A 116 -51.46 27.09 -5.97
CA GLU A 116 -51.84 27.34 -4.56
C GLU A 116 -53.27 27.02 -4.10
N LYS A 117 -53.47 25.74 -3.69
CA LYS A 117 -54.19 25.32 -2.45
C LYS A 117 -54.36 23.79 -2.44
N ASN A 118 -53.34 23.07 -1.96
CA ASN A 118 -53.42 21.63 -1.73
C ASN A 118 -54.03 21.34 -0.35
N ALA A 119 -55.35 21.19 -0.29
CA ALA A 119 -56.02 20.46 0.80
C ALA A 119 -57.36 19.78 0.42
N LEU A 120 -57.95 20.06 -0.76
CA LEU A 120 -59.29 19.54 -1.12
C LEU A 120 -59.43 19.03 -2.57
N ARG A 121 -58.33 18.77 -3.29
CA ARG A 121 -58.43 18.13 -4.62
C ARG A 121 -58.73 16.63 -4.45
N PRO A 122 -59.78 16.09 -5.08
CA PRO A 122 -59.99 14.64 -5.11
C PRO A 122 -58.76 13.95 -5.70
N PRO A 123 -58.28 12.83 -5.13
CA PRO A 123 -57.16 12.11 -5.69
C PRO A 123 -57.50 11.67 -7.11
N ALA A 124 -56.52 11.59 -8.01
CA ALA A 124 -56.78 11.05 -9.35
C ALA A 124 -57.11 9.54 -9.27
N VAL A 125 -57.98 9.05 -10.16
CA VAL A 125 -58.38 7.62 -10.23
C VAL A 125 -57.15 6.70 -10.28
N GLY A 126 -56.15 7.03 -11.10
CA GLY A 126 -54.90 6.28 -11.23
C GLY A 126 -54.09 6.25 -9.93
N LYS A 127 -54.10 7.34 -9.15
CA LYS A 127 -53.42 7.39 -7.84
C LYS A 127 -54.13 6.49 -6.81
N VAL A 128 -55.46 6.47 -6.84
CA VAL A 128 -56.25 5.58 -5.97
C VAL A 128 -55.99 4.11 -6.31
N ILE A 129 -55.98 3.76 -7.61
CA ILE A 129 -55.64 2.41 -8.07
C ILE A 129 -54.22 2.03 -7.64
N LEU A 130 -53.23 2.90 -7.88
CA LEU A 130 -51.84 2.63 -7.50
C LEU A 130 -51.69 2.43 -5.98
N ASN A 131 -52.38 3.25 -5.17
CA ASN A 131 -52.36 3.09 -3.71
C ASN A 131 -52.90 1.73 -3.28
N GLN A 132 -54.05 1.29 -3.83
CA GLN A 132 -54.62 -0.03 -3.52
C GLN A 132 -53.72 -1.18 -4.02
N LEU A 133 -53.11 -1.05 -5.19
CA LEU A 133 -52.19 -2.06 -5.72
C LEU A 133 -50.90 -2.14 -4.90
N ASN A 134 -50.40 -1.01 -4.38
CA ASN A 134 -49.21 -0.98 -3.53
C ASN A 134 -49.41 -1.64 -2.16
N GLU A 135 -50.66 -1.82 -1.71
CA GLU A 135 -50.98 -2.60 -0.50
C GLU A 135 -50.81 -4.12 -0.72
N ILE A 136 -50.85 -4.57 -1.96
CA ILE A 136 -50.66 -5.98 -2.32
C ILE A 136 -49.16 -6.30 -2.29
N ARG A 137 -48.77 -7.26 -1.44
CA ARG A 137 -47.38 -7.76 -1.41
C ARG A 137 -47.08 -8.54 -2.69
N PHE A 138 -46.45 -7.87 -3.64
CA PHE A 138 -45.98 -8.45 -4.89
C PHE A 138 -44.59 -7.91 -5.21
N GLU A 139 -43.61 -8.80 -5.35
CA GLU A 139 -42.28 -8.44 -5.84
C GLU A 139 -42.14 -8.90 -7.30
N PRO A 140 -42.09 -7.97 -8.28
CA PRO A 140 -41.91 -8.36 -9.67
C PRO A 140 -40.52 -8.92 -9.90
N PHE A 141 -40.41 -9.85 -10.85
CA PHE A 141 -39.11 -10.31 -11.32
C PHE A 141 -38.34 -9.13 -11.94
N ARG A 142 -37.20 -8.77 -11.35
CA ARG A 142 -36.39 -7.63 -11.77
C ARG A 142 -35.53 -8.00 -12.98
N LEU A 143 -35.99 -7.59 -14.17
CA LEU A 143 -35.21 -7.73 -15.40
C LEU A 143 -33.99 -6.81 -15.42
N TRP A 144 -34.11 -5.60 -14.89
CA TRP A 144 -33.04 -4.61 -14.84
C TRP A 144 -32.63 -4.37 -13.40
N GLN A 145 -31.36 -4.65 -13.10
CA GLN A 145 -30.77 -4.28 -11.82
C GLN A 145 -30.52 -2.78 -11.75
N GLN A 146 -30.32 -2.27 -10.54
CA GLN A 146 -29.95 -0.87 -10.36
C GLN A 146 -28.63 -0.58 -11.10
N PRO A 147 -28.57 0.50 -11.90
CA PRO A 147 -27.33 0.88 -12.58
C PRO A 147 -26.17 1.05 -11.60
N LEU A 148 -24.94 0.74 -12.03
CA LEU A 148 -23.73 0.96 -11.24
C LEU A 148 -23.30 2.44 -11.27
N ASP A 149 -24.13 3.33 -10.75
CA ASP A 149 -23.85 4.77 -10.64
C ASP A 149 -23.33 5.17 -9.25
N GLN A 150 -23.82 4.53 -8.18
CA GLN A 150 -23.40 4.78 -6.81
C GLN A 150 -22.58 3.61 -6.26
N PRO A 151 -21.37 3.87 -5.70
CA PRO A 151 -20.57 2.82 -5.10
C PRO A 151 -21.22 2.31 -3.81
N ARG A 152 -21.37 1.00 -3.71
CA ARG A 152 -21.90 0.37 -2.50
C ARG A 152 -20.88 0.36 -1.36
N PRO A 153 -21.32 0.40 -0.09
CA PRO A 153 -20.44 0.25 1.06
C PRO A 153 -19.81 -1.14 1.10
N LEU A 154 -18.62 -1.25 1.72
CA LEU A 154 -17.82 -2.47 1.64
C LEU A 154 -18.43 -3.65 2.40
N ASP A 155 -19.12 -3.38 3.52
CA ASP A 155 -19.82 -4.42 4.28
C ASP A 155 -20.91 -5.10 3.45
N ASP A 156 -21.67 -4.38 2.63
CA ASP A 156 -22.65 -5.00 1.71
C ASP A 156 -21.97 -5.99 0.74
N ILE A 157 -20.79 -5.64 0.23
CA ILE A 157 -20.07 -6.50 -0.73
C ILE A 157 -19.45 -7.72 -0.05
N VAL A 158 -18.88 -7.53 1.14
CA VAL A 158 -18.32 -8.63 1.93
C VAL A 158 -19.44 -9.59 2.36
N GLU A 159 -20.58 -9.07 2.81
CA GLU A 159 -21.74 -9.88 3.19
C GLU A 159 -22.36 -10.61 1.99
N MET A 160 -22.42 -9.97 0.82
CA MET A 160 -22.85 -10.61 -0.43
C MET A 160 -21.97 -11.82 -0.78
N TYR A 161 -20.66 -11.71 -0.56
CA TYR A 161 -19.73 -12.81 -0.79
C TYR A 161 -19.84 -13.92 0.26
N LEU A 162 -19.94 -13.55 1.54
CA LEU A 162 -20.01 -14.50 2.65
C LEU A 162 -21.38 -15.17 2.79
N GLY A 163 -22.45 -14.56 2.27
CA GLY A 163 -23.84 -14.97 2.47
C GLY A 163 -24.34 -14.75 3.90
N ARG A 164 -23.63 -13.95 4.71
CA ARG A 164 -23.93 -13.65 6.11
C ARG A 164 -23.24 -12.34 6.56
N PRO A 165 -23.65 -11.74 7.69
CA PRO A 165 -22.93 -10.62 8.30
C PRO A 165 -21.44 -10.95 8.52
N TRP A 166 -20.57 -10.02 8.18
CA TRP A 166 -19.12 -10.24 8.15
C TRP A 166 -18.49 -10.45 9.54
N ASP A 167 -19.12 -9.89 10.57
CA ASP A 167 -18.73 -10.02 11.97
C ASP A 167 -19.19 -11.36 12.59
N GLN A 168 -20.17 -12.02 11.99
CA GLN A 168 -20.61 -13.36 12.40
C GLN A 168 -19.63 -14.42 11.92
N SER A 169 -19.04 -15.14 12.88
CA SER A 169 -17.95 -16.10 12.61
C SER A 169 -16.80 -15.43 11.85
N TYR A 170 -16.33 -14.31 12.41
CA TYR A 170 -15.23 -13.52 11.90
C TYR A 170 -14.04 -14.39 11.50
N ALA A 171 -13.51 -14.15 10.29
CA ALA A 171 -12.36 -14.83 9.72
C ALA A 171 -12.42 -16.38 9.62
N ALA A 172 -13.63 -16.95 9.57
CA ALA A 172 -13.80 -18.40 9.46
C ALA A 172 -13.38 -18.99 8.09
N ASN A 173 -13.28 -18.17 7.03
CA ASN A 173 -12.92 -18.60 5.68
C ASN A 173 -11.62 -17.92 5.20
N PRO A 174 -10.43 -18.36 5.66
CA PRO A 174 -9.16 -17.73 5.31
C PRO A 174 -8.64 -18.20 3.95
N ASN A 175 -9.35 -17.86 2.87
CA ASN A 175 -9.05 -18.30 1.51
C ASN A 175 -8.29 -17.26 0.67
N LEU A 176 -7.87 -16.14 1.27
CA LEU A 176 -7.20 -15.01 0.62
C LEU A 176 -8.02 -14.42 -0.54
N VAL A 177 -9.35 -14.41 -0.42
CA VAL A 177 -10.27 -13.77 -1.36
C VAL A 177 -10.82 -12.50 -0.73
N PHE A 178 -10.66 -11.37 -1.43
CA PHE A 178 -11.10 -10.06 -0.96
C PHE A 178 -12.18 -9.52 -1.91
N PRO A 179 -13.45 -9.46 -1.49
CA PRO A 179 -14.51 -8.78 -2.25
C PRO A 179 -14.27 -7.27 -2.26
N VAL A 180 -14.10 -6.66 -3.44
CA VAL A 180 -13.67 -5.25 -3.59
C VAL A 180 -14.65 -4.37 -4.38
N GLY A 181 -15.70 -4.95 -4.95
CA GLY A 181 -16.68 -4.20 -5.74
C GLY A 181 -17.79 -5.07 -6.29
N ILE A 182 -18.45 -4.61 -7.34
CA ILE A 182 -19.52 -5.34 -8.04
C ILE A 182 -19.18 -5.50 -9.51
N ILE A 183 -19.60 -6.63 -10.07
CA ILE A 183 -19.67 -6.95 -11.49
C ILE A 183 -21.13 -6.96 -11.92
N ASP A 184 -21.47 -6.21 -12.97
CA ASP A 184 -22.80 -6.21 -13.58
C ASP A 184 -22.89 -7.26 -14.71
N ARG A 185 -23.85 -8.19 -14.59
CA ARG A 185 -24.07 -9.28 -15.56
C ARG A 185 -25.46 -9.14 -16.19
N PRO A 186 -25.65 -8.20 -17.14
CA PRO A 186 -26.98 -7.87 -17.67
C PRO A 186 -27.69 -9.06 -18.31
N PHE A 187 -26.98 -9.99 -18.97
CA PHE A 187 -27.59 -11.19 -19.56
C PHE A 187 -28.00 -12.23 -18.52
N LYS A 188 -27.37 -12.24 -17.35
CA LYS A 188 -27.77 -13.07 -16.20
C LYS A 188 -28.78 -12.38 -15.30
N LEU A 189 -29.10 -11.11 -15.60
CA LEU A 189 -30.04 -10.26 -14.86
C LEU A 189 -29.63 -10.11 -13.38
N ASP A 190 -28.33 -10.16 -13.10
CA ASP A 190 -27.81 -10.12 -11.72
C ASP A 190 -26.49 -9.35 -11.58
N GLN A 191 -26.13 -9.10 -10.32
CA GLN A 191 -24.90 -8.43 -9.92
C GLN A 191 -24.15 -9.34 -8.94
N GLN A 192 -22.83 -9.45 -9.09
CA GLN A 192 -21.98 -10.34 -8.30
C GLN A 192 -20.80 -9.59 -7.70
N PRO A 193 -20.21 -10.06 -6.59
CA PRO A 193 -19.02 -9.42 -6.03
C PRO A 193 -17.84 -9.54 -7.00
N LEU A 194 -17.12 -8.42 -7.18
CA LEU A 194 -15.80 -8.38 -7.80
C LEU A 194 -14.77 -8.85 -6.78
N LEU A 195 -14.04 -9.90 -7.10
CA LEU A 195 -13.12 -10.56 -6.19
C LEU A 195 -11.66 -10.28 -6.55
N MET A 196 -10.84 -10.06 -5.53
CA MET A 196 -9.39 -10.03 -5.60
C MET A 196 -8.84 -11.28 -4.89
N GLU A 197 -8.32 -12.24 -5.65
CA GLU A 197 -7.86 -13.53 -5.12
C GLU A 197 -6.32 -13.57 -5.01
N ALA A 198 -5.78 -13.53 -3.79
CA ALA A 198 -4.33 -13.53 -3.53
C ALA A 198 -3.73 -14.93 -3.33
N SER A 199 -4.35 -15.95 -3.93
CA SER A 199 -3.89 -17.35 -3.86
C SER A 199 -3.51 -17.89 -5.24
N GLY A 200 -2.73 -18.97 -5.28
CA GLY A 200 -2.35 -19.65 -6.53
C GLY A 200 -1.63 -18.72 -7.52
N ASN A 201 -2.21 -18.54 -8.70
CA ASN A 201 -1.65 -17.66 -9.73
C ASN A 201 -1.86 -16.16 -9.41
N GLY A 202 -2.72 -15.79 -8.47
CA GLY A 202 -3.06 -14.40 -8.14
C GLY A 202 -2.26 -13.78 -6.99
N THR A 203 -1.11 -14.36 -6.63
CA THR A 203 -0.26 -13.88 -5.50
C THR A 203 0.04 -12.39 -5.58
N ASN A 204 0.43 -11.91 -6.77
CA ASN A 204 0.64 -10.49 -7.01
C ASN A 204 -0.54 -9.90 -7.78
N GLN A 205 -1.00 -8.74 -7.32
CA GLN A 205 -2.21 -8.07 -7.76
C GLN A 205 -1.89 -6.65 -8.27
N LEU A 206 -2.51 -6.26 -9.38
CA LEU A 206 -2.27 -4.94 -9.98
C LEU A 206 -3.58 -4.17 -10.20
N VAL A 207 -3.61 -2.91 -9.78
CA VAL A 207 -4.69 -1.97 -10.12
C VAL A 207 -4.19 -0.97 -11.15
N VAL A 208 -4.78 -0.99 -12.35
CA VAL A 208 -4.39 -0.12 -13.47
C VAL A 208 -5.50 0.88 -13.77
N GLY A 209 -5.16 2.14 -14.02
CA GLY A 209 -6.15 3.17 -14.35
C GLY A 209 -5.57 4.57 -14.50
N THR A 210 -6.27 5.45 -15.21
CA THR A 210 -5.86 6.86 -15.38
C THR A 210 -5.72 7.59 -14.05
N SER A 211 -5.11 8.78 -14.08
CA SER A 211 -5.17 9.69 -12.93
C SER A 211 -6.62 9.86 -12.48
N GLN A 212 -6.85 9.87 -11.16
CA GLN A 212 -8.17 9.97 -10.52
C GLN A 212 -9.19 8.86 -10.86
N ALA A 213 -8.77 7.75 -11.49
CA ALA A 213 -9.66 6.62 -11.77
C ALA A 213 -10.15 5.85 -10.51
N GLY A 214 -9.66 6.19 -9.31
CA GLY A 214 -10.01 5.49 -8.06
C GLY A 214 -9.03 4.37 -7.65
N LYS A 215 -7.80 4.36 -8.18
CA LYS A 215 -6.79 3.33 -7.86
C LYS A 215 -6.49 3.21 -6.36
N THR A 216 -6.22 4.33 -5.70
CA THR A 216 -5.92 4.37 -4.25
C THR A 216 -7.10 3.86 -3.43
N VAL A 217 -8.34 4.23 -3.81
CA VAL A 217 -9.56 3.72 -3.18
C VAL A 217 -9.69 2.21 -3.38
N ALA A 218 -9.39 1.68 -4.57
CA ALA A 218 -9.41 0.23 -4.81
C ALA A 218 -8.41 -0.53 -3.91
N LEU A 219 -7.20 0.00 -3.73
CA LEU A 219 -6.21 -0.55 -2.79
C LEU A 219 -6.71 -0.52 -1.34
N GLN A 220 -7.24 0.62 -0.91
CA GLN A 220 -7.81 0.83 0.42
C GLN A 220 -8.98 -0.15 0.68
N THR A 221 -9.89 -0.29 -0.30
CA THR A 221 -11.00 -1.25 -0.27
C THR A 221 -10.51 -2.69 -0.17
N ALA A 222 -9.44 -3.07 -0.89
CA ALA A 222 -8.84 -4.39 -0.78
C ALA A 222 -8.28 -4.67 0.64
N ILE A 223 -7.54 -3.72 1.22
CA ILE A 223 -7.01 -3.84 2.59
C ILE A 223 -8.15 -3.98 3.61
N CYS A 224 -9.17 -3.12 3.51
CA CYS A 224 -10.34 -3.19 4.39
C CYS A 224 -11.11 -4.50 4.24
N SER A 225 -11.28 -4.98 3.00
CA SER A 225 -11.98 -6.23 2.70
C SER A 225 -11.25 -7.43 3.29
N ALA A 226 -9.93 -7.47 3.15
CA ALA A 226 -9.09 -8.47 3.78
C ALA A 226 -9.20 -8.43 5.31
N ALA A 227 -9.21 -7.24 5.91
CA ALA A 227 -9.34 -7.07 7.35
C ALA A 227 -10.71 -7.52 7.91
N MET A 228 -11.77 -7.45 7.10
CA MET A 228 -13.12 -7.94 7.44
C MET A 228 -13.26 -9.46 7.26
N THR A 229 -12.41 -10.09 6.43
CA THR A 229 -12.52 -11.51 6.07
C THR A 229 -11.44 -12.40 6.70
N HIS A 230 -10.36 -11.81 7.22
CA HIS A 230 -9.21 -12.53 7.79
C HIS A 230 -8.75 -11.89 9.11
N THR A 231 -8.10 -12.64 9.98
CA THR A 231 -7.54 -12.11 11.25
C THR A 231 -6.22 -11.35 11.00
N PRO A 232 -5.80 -10.46 11.93
CA PRO A 232 -4.49 -9.78 11.86
C PRO A 232 -3.28 -10.71 11.89
N GLU A 233 -3.46 -11.95 12.34
CA GLU A 233 -2.43 -12.99 12.34
C GLU A 233 -2.35 -13.73 11.00
N GLN A 234 -3.47 -13.83 10.28
CA GLN A 234 -3.56 -14.46 8.97
C GLN A 234 -3.04 -13.55 7.86
N VAL A 235 -3.35 -12.25 7.88
CA VAL A 235 -2.91 -11.30 6.84
C VAL A 235 -2.34 -10.02 7.47
N GLN A 236 -1.22 -9.55 6.92
CA GLN A 236 -0.58 -8.31 7.33
C GLN A 236 -0.32 -7.40 6.14
N PHE A 237 -0.52 -6.09 6.31
CA PHE A 237 -0.34 -5.10 5.26
C PHE A 237 0.74 -4.09 5.61
N TYR A 238 1.60 -3.81 4.63
CA TYR A 238 2.68 -2.84 4.68
C TYR A 238 2.56 -1.91 3.50
N VAL A 239 2.20 -0.64 3.75
CA VAL A 239 1.74 0.27 2.70
C VAL A 239 2.81 1.31 2.37
N LEU A 240 3.18 1.41 1.09
CA LEU A 240 3.96 2.50 0.50
C LEU A 240 2.99 3.45 -0.22
N ALA A 241 2.66 4.55 0.45
CA ALA A 241 1.73 5.58 -0.01
C ALA A 241 2.46 6.63 -0.88
N LEU A 242 2.77 6.28 -2.13
CA LEU A 242 3.57 7.12 -3.03
C LEU A 242 2.73 8.02 -3.97
N SER A 243 1.39 7.91 -3.93
CA SER A 243 0.47 8.79 -4.67
C SER A 243 -0.13 9.92 -3.82
N GLY A 244 -0.07 9.83 -2.49
CA GLY A 244 -0.71 10.78 -1.57
C GLY A 244 -1.12 10.14 -0.24
N ALA A 245 -1.75 10.93 0.63
CA ALA A 245 -2.02 10.52 2.01
C ALA A 245 -3.34 9.75 2.23
N SER A 246 -4.23 9.66 1.23
CA SER A 246 -5.60 9.13 1.39
C SER A 246 -5.64 7.67 1.83
N ILE A 247 -4.73 6.82 1.31
CA ILE A 247 -4.60 5.42 1.72
C ILE A 247 -4.22 5.28 3.19
N GLY A 248 -3.65 6.32 3.81
CA GLY A 248 -3.24 6.34 5.21
C GLY A 248 -4.38 6.14 6.20
N SER A 249 -5.64 6.30 5.80
CA SER A 249 -6.80 6.00 6.64
C SER A 249 -6.85 4.53 7.11
N VAL A 250 -6.20 3.60 6.40
CA VAL A 250 -6.09 2.20 6.81
C VAL A 250 -5.11 1.95 7.96
N ALA A 251 -4.24 2.91 8.30
CA ALA A 251 -3.18 2.75 9.30
C ALA A 251 -3.68 2.32 10.68
N GLY A 252 -4.96 2.62 10.97
CA GLY A 252 -5.58 2.22 12.22
C GLY A 252 -5.93 0.74 12.32
N LEU A 253 -6.00 -0.01 11.21
CA LEU A 253 -6.35 -1.44 11.23
C LEU A 253 -5.29 -2.24 11.99
N PRO A 254 -5.70 -3.23 12.81
CA PRO A 254 -4.75 -4.13 13.49
C PRO A 254 -3.94 -4.97 12.49
N HIS A 255 -4.42 -5.17 11.26
CA HIS A 255 -3.73 -5.85 10.17
C HIS A 255 -2.61 -5.02 9.52
N VAL A 256 -2.56 -3.71 9.73
CA VAL A 256 -1.60 -2.83 9.06
C VAL A 256 -0.39 -2.59 9.97
N GLY A 257 0.77 -3.12 9.56
CA GLY A 257 2.03 -3.00 10.30
C GLY A 257 2.69 -1.62 10.17
N GLY A 258 2.48 -0.95 9.03
CA GLY A 258 2.99 0.41 8.81
C GLY A 258 2.52 1.03 7.51
N VAL A 259 2.49 2.37 7.48
CA VAL A 259 2.26 3.17 6.28
C VAL A 259 3.45 4.12 6.12
N ALA A 260 4.16 4.01 5.02
CA ALA A 260 5.29 4.85 4.64
C ALA A 260 4.86 5.80 3.52
N TYR A 261 5.01 7.10 3.74
CA TYR A 261 4.70 8.13 2.75
C TYR A 261 5.92 8.44 1.89
N SER A 262 5.71 9.03 0.72
CA SER A 262 6.81 9.45 -0.18
C SER A 262 7.84 10.39 0.45
N THR A 263 7.48 11.09 1.53
CA THR A 263 8.37 11.99 2.29
C THR A 263 9.20 11.28 3.36
N ASP A 264 8.86 10.04 3.72
CA ASP A 264 9.53 9.24 4.75
C ASP A 264 10.30 8.09 4.07
N GLU A 265 11.41 8.43 3.41
CA GLU A 265 12.25 7.48 2.67
C GLU A 265 12.80 6.36 3.56
N ASP A 266 13.12 6.67 4.82
CA ASP A 266 13.55 5.68 5.80
C ASP A 266 12.47 4.64 6.07
N ALA A 267 11.21 5.06 6.23
CA ALA A 267 10.10 4.13 6.38
C ALA A 267 9.88 3.30 5.11
N ILE A 268 10.02 3.87 3.91
CA ILE A 268 9.90 3.13 2.64
C ILE A 268 10.92 2.01 2.59
N ARG A 269 12.19 2.37 2.75
CA ARG A 269 13.32 1.44 2.69
C ARG A 269 13.18 0.37 3.76
N ARG A 270 12.87 0.75 5.00
CA ARG A 270 12.72 -0.18 6.11
C ARG A 270 11.57 -1.16 5.93
N THR A 271 10.48 -0.70 5.32
CA THR A 271 9.32 -1.56 4.99
C THR A 271 9.72 -2.63 3.97
N ILE A 272 10.45 -2.25 2.92
CA ILE A 272 10.95 -3.20 1.91
C ILE A 272 11.95 -4.17 2.54
N SER A 273 12.87 -3.68 3.38
CA SER A 273 13.82 -4.53 4.11
C SER A 273 13.15 -5.54 5.05
N GLU A 274 12.08 -5.16 5.76
CA GLU A 274 11.34 -6.10 6.62
C GLU A 274 10.77 -7.28 5.81
N MET A 275 10.26 -7.00 4.60
CA MET A 275 9.71 -8.04 3.72
C MET A 275 10.82 -8.93 3.16
N LEU A 276 11.98 -8.37 2.83
CA LEU A 276 13.14 -9.15 2.40
C LEU A 276 13.70 -10.03 3.53
N GLU A 277 13.78 -9.52 4.76
CA GLU A 277 14.19 -10.30 5.93
C GLU A 277 13.23 -11.47 6.19
N LEU A 278 11.92 -11.23 6.04
CA LEU A 278 10.91 -12.29 6.14
C LEU A 278 11.11 -13.34 5.05
N LEU A 279 11.37 -12.92 3.81
CA LEU A 279 11.65 -13.82 2.68
C LEU A 279 12.85 -14.71 3.01
N ASP A 280 13.98 -14.11 3.36
CA ASP A 280 15.23 -14.82 3.65
C ASP A 280 15.06 -15.77 4.87
N ARG A 281 14.31 -15.34 5.89
CA ARG A 281 14.00 -16.18 7.06
C ARG A 281 13.16 -17.40 6.67
N ARG A 282 12.12 -17.21 5.84
CA ARG A 282 11.25 -18.31 5.39
C ARG A 282 11.96 -19.26 4.43
N GLN A 283 12.81 -18.75 3.54
CA GLN A 283 13.68 -19.57 2.69
C GLN A 283 14.55 -20.55 3.49
N ARG A 284 15.05 -20.14 4.66
CA ARG A 284 15.86 -21.00 5.55
C ARG A 284 15.00 -21.91 6.43
N SER A 285 13.91 -21.38 6.99
CA SER A 285 13.12 -22.08 8.01
C SER A 285 12.10 -23.06 7.44
N PHE A 286 11.54 -22.82 6.25
CA PHE A 286 10.55 -23.72 5.65
C PHE A 286 11.13 -25.12 5.40
N PRO A 287 12.32 -25.28 4.79
CA PRO A 287 12.96 -26.58 4.67
C PRO A 287 13.25 -27.22 6.04
N ALA A 288 13.73 -26.43 7.01
CA ALA A 288 14.06 -26.93 8.35
C ALA A 288 12.83 -27.47 9.10
N CYS A 289 11.65 -26.88 8.90
CA CYS A 289 10.38 -27.33 9.46
C CYS A 289 9.64 -28.36 8.58
N GLY A 290 10.19 -28.74 7.42
CA GLY A 290 9.56 -29.65 6.46
C GLY A 290 8.25 -29.10 5.88
N ILE A 291 8.16 -27.79 5.66
CA ILE A 291 7.04 -27.12 4.99
C ILE A 291 7.23 -27.22 3.48
N ARG A 292 6.22 -27.75 2.77
CA ARG A 292 6.30 -27.96 1.32
C ARG A 292 5.92 -26.73 0.52
N ASP A 293 4.89 -26.03 0.97
CA ASP A 293 4.34 -24.83 0.33
C ASP A 293 3.58 -23.97 1.36
N MET A 294 3.09 -22.82 0.90
CA MET A 294 2.32 -21.91 1.74
C MET A 294 0.96 -22.47 2.19
N THR A 295 0.39 -23.42 1.46
CA THR A 295 -0.88 -24.05 1.87
C THR A 295 -0.64 -24.93 3.10
N ASP A 296 0.43 -25.73 3.09
CA ASP A 296 0.90 -26.53 4.23
C ASP A 296 1.21 -25.63 5.44
N PHE A 297 1.92 -24.51 5.22
CA PHE A 297 2.19 -23.53 6.27
C PHE A 297 0.91 -22.98 6.92
N ARG A 298 -0.06 -22.51 6.11
CA ARG A 298 -1.34 -21.98 6.62
C ARG A 298 -2.14 -23.03 7.39
N GLN A 299 -2.17 -24.28 6.89
CA GLN A 299 -2.87 -25.38 7.54
C GLN A 299 -2.25 -25.71 8.91
N ARG A 300 -0.92 -25.79 9.00
CA ARG A 300 -0.24 -26.04 10.28
C ARG A 300 -0.39 -24.88 11.26
N LYS A 301 -0.24 -23.64 10.77
CA LYS A 301 -0.24 -22.44 11.63
C LYS A 301 -1.62 -22.02 12.12
N PHE A 302 -2.65 -22.13 11.28
CA PHE A 302 -3.99 -21.60 11.59
C PHE A 302 -5.10 -22.64 11.64
N ALA A 303 -4.92 -23.82 11.03
CA ALA A 303 -5.94 -24.87 10.98
C ALA A 303 -5.62 -26.09 11.87
N GLY A 304 -4.56 -26.03 12.67
CA GLY A 304 -4.19 -27.08 13.63
C GLY A 304 -3.64 -28.37 13.00
N ALA A 305 -3.20 -28.33 11.74
CA ALA A 305 -2.55 -29.49 11.13
C ALA A 305 -1.21 -29.79 11.84
N PRO A 306 -0.85 -31.08 12.03
CA PRO A 306 0.37 -31.44 12.74
C PRO A 306 1.63 -31.03 11.97
N GLY A 307 2.66 -30.62 12.71
CA GLY A 307 3.98 -30.30 12.15
C GLY A 307 4.59 -29.07 12.81
N GLN A 308 5.89 -28.90 12.65
CA GLN A 308 6.57 -27.70 13.12
C GLN A 308 6.27 -26.52 12.20
N VAL A 309 6.16 -25.33 12.79
CA VAL A 309 6.05 -24.05 12.08
C VAL A 309 7.17 -23.13 12.55
N PRO A 310 7.75 -22.31 11.64
CA PRO A 310 8.70 -21.28 12.02
C PRO A 310 8.10 -20.34 13.06
N ASP A 311 8.94 -19.93 14.03
CA ASP A 311 8.60 -18.87 15.00
C ASP A 311 8.72 -17.49 14.33
N ASP A 312 7.86 -17.24 13.35
CA ASP A 312 7.64 -15.92 12.79
C ASP A 312 6.23 -15.41 13.16
N PRO A 313 6.06 -14.09 13.39
CA PRO A 313 4.75 -13.54 13.77
C PRO A 313 3.79 -13.36 12.57
N TYR A 314 4.16 -13.80 11.37
CA TYR A 314 3.51 -13.43 10.11
C TYR A 314 2.60 -14.56 9.57
N GLY A 315 1.51 -14.18 8.90
CA GLY A 315 0.74 -15.06 8.04
C GLY A 315 1.15 -14.83 6.59
N ASP A 316 0.22 -14.33 5.79
CA ASP A 316 0.48 -13.77 4.47
C ASP A 316 0.74 -12.25 4.56
N ALA A 317 1.93 -11.81 4.17
CA ALA A 317 2.35 -10.42 4.21
C ALA A 317 2.16 -9.76 2.84
N PHE A 318 1.49 -8.61 2.82
CA PHE A 318 1.18 -7.85 1.62
C PHE A 318 1.95 -6.54 1.61
N LEU A 319 2.86 -6.39 0.64
CA LEU A 319 3.47 -5.11 0.32
C LEU A 319 2.55 -4.36 -0.64
N VAL A 320 1.91 -3.30 -0.16
CA VAL A 320 1.00 -2.47 -0.95
C VAL A 320 1.75 -1.26 -1.48
N ILE A 321 1.78 -1.05 -2.79
CA ILE A 321 2.50 0.06 -3.42
C ILE A 321 1.52 0.93 -4.20
N ASP A 322 1.11 2.05 -3.63
CA ASP A 322 0.28 3.02 -4.34
C ASP A 322 1.17 3.92 -5.21
N ASN A 323 1.02 3.82 -6.53
CA ASN A 323 1.84 4.44 -7.56
C ASN A 323 3.26 3.84 -7.66
N PHE A 324 3.37 2.60 -8.16
CA PHE A 324 4.65 1.92 -8.40
C PHE A 324 5.63 2.73 -9.26
N ALA A 325 5.11 3.56 -10.17
CA ALA A 325 5.93 4.42 -11.03
C ALA A 325 6.80 5.41 -10.23
N ALA A 326 6.48 5.69 -8.97
CA ALA A 326 7.33 6.49 -8.10
C ALA A 326 8.66 5.78 -7.73
N LEU A 327 8.75 4.46 -7.83
CA LEU A 327 9.99 3.72 -7.59
C LEU A 327 10.89 3.60 -8.83
N THR A 328 10.34 3.86 -10.02
CA THR A 328 11.02 3.62 -11.30
C THR A 328 11.16 4.86 -12.17
N GLY A 329 10.30 5.86 -11.97
CA GLY A 329 10.24 7.06 -12.78
C GLY A 329 11.42 8.00 -12.53
N GLN A 330 11.96 8.58 -13.61
CA GLN A 330 13.07 9.54 -13.52
C GLN A 330 12.72 10.77 -12.67
N ALA A 331 11.48 11.25 -12.75
CA ALA A 331 10.97 12.39 -11.97
C ALA A 331 10.79 12.12 -10.46
N SER A 332 10.95 10.86 -10.01
CA SER A 332 10.86 10.54 -8.58
C SER A 332 12.05 11.11 -7.82
N MET A 333 11.75 11.76 -6.70
CA MET A 333 12.74 12.32 -5.75
C MET A 333 13.24 11.31 -4.72
N ILE A 334 12.68 10.09 -4.70
CA ILE A 334 13.11 9.02 -3.78
C ILE A 334 14.56 8.66 -4.10
N ARG A 335 15.43 8.75 -3.09
CA ARG A 335 16.87 8.49 -3.24
C ARG A 335 17.13 6.99 -3.37
N ASN A 336 18.17 6.63 -4.12
CA ASN A 336 18.58 5.23 -4.36
C ASN A 336 17.42 4.33 -4.84
N LYS A 337 16.43 4.92 -5.55
CA LYS A 337 15.22 4.22 -6.01
C LYS A 337 15.51 3.02 -6.91
N GLU A 338 16.65 3.02 -7.60
CA GLU A 338 17.10 1.89 -8.41
C GLU A 338 17.30 0.64 -7.54
N ILE A 339 17.92 0.79 -6.36
CA ILE A 339 18.13 -0.30 -5.40
C ILE A 339 16.79 -0.77 -4.84
N LEU A 340 15.92 0.16 -4.45
CA LEU A 340 14.59 -0.16 -3.92
C LEU A 340 13.74 -0.88 -4.98
N SER A 341 13.81 -0.45 -6.23
CA SER A 341 13.14 -1.08 -7.36
C SER A 341 13.62 -2.51 -7.55
N ASP A 342 14.93 -2.77 -7.55
CA ASP A 342 15.49 -4.12 -7.68
C ASP A 342 15.08 -5.04 -6.51
N GLN A 343 15.06 -4.49 -5.29
CA GLN A 343 14.57 -5.19 -4.09
C GLN A 343 13.09 -5.58 -4.20
N VAL A 344 12.24 -4.66 -4.65
CA VAL A 344 10.81 -4.94 -4.87
C VAL A 344 10.62 -5.94 -6.01
N GLN A 345 11.42 -5.88 -7.08
CA GLN A 345 11.39 -6.88 -8.15
C GLN A 345 11.72 -8.29 -7.62
N LYS A 346 12.71 -8.42 -6.71
CA LYS A 346 13.00 -9.70 -6.03
C LYS A 346 11.78 -10.21 -5.26
N LEU A 347 11.12 -9.35 -4.49
CA LEU A 347 9.91 -9.70 -3.74
C LEU A 347 8.77 -10.16 -4.67
N ILE A 348 8.56 -9.47 -5.80
CA ILE A 348 7.55 -9.85 -6.80
C ILE A 348 7.84 -11.24 -7.38
N ALA A 349 9.12 -11.54 -7.69
CA ALA A 349 9.52 -12.78 -8.33
C ALA A 349 9.53 -14.00 -7.39
N GLU A 350 10.03 -13.83 -6.16
CA GLU A 350 10.28 -14.93 -5.23
C GLU A 350 9.26 -15.01 -4.07
N GLY A 351 8.62 -13.89 -3.72
CA GLY A 351 7.84 -13.74 -2.49
C GLY A 351 6.61 -14.64 -2.40
N GLY A 352 5.92 -14.87 -3.52
CA GLY A 352 4.64 -15.60 -3.53
C GLY A 352 4.74 -17.03 -2.97
N SER A 353 5.87 -17.70 -3.20
CA SER A 353 6.15 -19.04 -2.67
C SER A 353 6.35 -19.08 -1.15
N TYR A 354 6.61 -17.93 -0.53
CA TYR A 354 6.87 -17.77 0.91
C TYR A 354 5.83 -16.86 1.58
N GLY A 355 4.68 -16.63 0.95
CA GLY A 355 3.57 -15.90 1.54
C GLY A 355 3.79 -14.39 1.61
N ILE A 356 4.62 -13.86 0.71
CA ILE A 356 4.85 -12.42 0.54
C ILE A 356 4.27 -12.02 -0.81
N HIS A 357 3.28 -11.14 -0.78
CA HIS A 357 2.47 -10.75 -1.92
C HIS A 357 2.65 -9.27 -2.21
N VAL A 358 2.61 -8.89 -3.48
CA VAL A 358 2.69 -7.47 -3.88
C VAL A 358 1.36 -7.03 -4.48
N LEU A 359 0.76 -6.02 -3.87
CA LEU A 359 -0.43 -5.33 -4.39
C LEU A 359 -0.03 -3.94 -4.84
N ALA A 360 0.01 -3.68 -6.15
CA ALA A 360 0.51 -2.42 -6.68
C ALA A 360 -0.56 -1.65 -7.48
N SER A 361 -0.41 -0.33 -7.57
CA SER A 361 -1.17 0.50 -8.51
C SER A 361 -0.27 1.20 -9.52
N VAL A 362 -0.72 1.30 -10.77
CA VAL A 362 -0.02 2.00 -11.85
C VAL A 362 -0.97 2.75 -12.76
N GLN A 363 -0.48 3.82 -13.40
CA GLN A 363 -1.25 4.51 -14.43
C GLN A 363 -1.26 3.74 -15.75
N LYS A 364 -0.09 3.26 -16.17
CA LYS A 364 0.13 2.50 -17.40
C LYS A 364 1.12 1.37 -17.14
N ASP A 365 0.92 0.22 -17.76
CA ASP A 365 1.82 -0.94 -17.66
C ASP A 365 3.27 -0.60 -18.05
N ILE A 366 3.45 0.34 -18.98
CA ILE A 366 4.79 0.75 -19.46
C ILE A 366 5.64 1.40 -18.36
N ASN A 367 5.01 1.96 -17.33
CA ASN A 367 5.70 2.60 -16.21
C ASN A 367 6.33 1.58 -15.24
N MET A 368 6.07 0.28 -15.44
CA MET A 368 6.76 -0.79 -14.74
C MET A 368 7.94 -1.33 -15.56
N PRO A 369 9.00 -1.82 -14.90
CA PRO A 369 10.10 -2.52 -15.53
C PRO A 369 9.57 -3.72 -16.34
N PRO A 370 10.12 -4.00 -17.54
CA PRO A 370 9.66 -5.11 -18.38
C PRO A 370 9.66 -6.47 -17.66
N THR A 371 10.62 -6.70 -16.77
CA THR A 371 10.81 -7.91 -15.95
C THR A 371 9.61 -8.23 -15.07
N VAL A 372 8.90 -7.22 -14.54
CA VAL A 372 7.78 -7.43 -13.61
C VAL A 372 6.40 -7.33 -14.27
N ARG A 373 6.28 -6.81 -15.50
CA ARG A 373 4.97 -6.66 -16.17
C ARG A 373 4.21 -7.98 -16.30
N GLY A 374 4.92 -9.10 -16.45
CA GLY A 374 4.37 -10.45 -16.54
C GLY A 374 4.06 -11.09 -15.19
N ALA A 375 4.55 -10.53 -14.09
CA ALA A 375 4.41 -11.07 -12.75
C ALA A 375 3.10 -10.68 -12.05
N PHE A 376 2.19 -9.97 -12.74
CA PHE A 376 0.85 -9.58 -12.29
C PHE A 376 -0.23 -10.16 -13.22
N PRO A 377 -0.52 -11.46 -13.13
CA PRO A 377 -1.60 -12.09 -13.90
C PRO A 377 -2.98 -11.67 -13.38
N ALA A 378 -3.14 -11.49 -12.06
CA ALA A 378 -4.34 -10.94 -11.45
C ALA A 378 -4.29 -9.40 -11.49
N ARG A 379 -5.29 -8.80 -12.12
CA ARG A 379 -5.35 -7.34 -12.29
C ARG A 379 -6.78 -6.83 -12.36
N ILE A 380 -6.97 -5.61 -11.86
CA ILE A 380 -8.20 -4.84 -11.97
C ILE A 380 -7.92 -3.62 -12.86
N GLU A 381 -8.54 -3.60 -14.04
CA GLU A 381 -8.48 -2.46 -14.96
C GLU A 381 -9.67 -1.52 -14.70
N LEU A 382 -9.36 -0.35 -14.14
CA LEU A 382 -10.28 0.78 -14.04
C LEU A 382 -10.30 1.53 -15.38
N LYS A 383 -10.90 2.72 -15.43
CA LYS A 383 -10.84 3.56 -16.64
C LYS A 383 -9.39 3.75 -17.08
N LEU A 384 -9.06 3.29 -18.29
CA LEU A 384 -7.77 3.47 -18.96
C LEU A 384 -7.81 4.72 -19.87
N ALA A 385 -6.64 5.30 -20.13
CA ALA A 385 -6.51 6.48 -21.00
C ALA A 385 -6.74 6.07 -22.44
N ASP A 386 -5.98 5.07 -22.88
CA ASP A 386 -5.96 4.57 -24.23
C ASP A 386 -6.43 3.11 -24.27
N ILE A 387 -7.09 2.76 -25.37
CA ILE A 387 -7.55 1.39 -25.62
C ILE A 387 -6.36 0.42 -25.67
N SER A 388 -5.22 0.83 -26.22
CA SER A 388 -4.02 -0.02 -26.35
C SER A 388 -3.42 -0.46 -25.02
N ASP A 389 -3.77 0.21 -23.92
CA ASP A 389 -3.26 -0.09 -22.59
C ASP A 389 -4.00 -1.29 -21.96
N THR A 390 -5.12 -1.73 -22.55
CA THR A 390 -5.89 -2.89 -22.05
C THR A 390 -5.12 -4.19 -22.28
N LYS A 391 -5.05 -5.04 -21.24
CA LYS A 391 -4.56 -6.43 -21.38
C LYS A 391 -5.65 -7.47 -21.15
N ILE A 392 -6.73 -7.06 -20.51
CA ILE A 392 -7.87 -7.94 -20.24
C ILE A 392 -8.74 -8.11 -21.49
N MET A 393 -8.97 -7.04 -22.25
CA MET A 393 -9.88 -7.04 -23.41
C MET A 393 -9.15 -7.26 -24.72
N LEU A 394 -9.33 -8.44 -25.35
CA LEU A 394 -8.83 -8.74 -26.69
C LEU A 394 -9.42 -7.81 -27.78
N ASN A 395 -10.61 -7.26 -27.53
CA ASN A 395 -11.31 -6.35 -28.44
C ASN A 395 -11.38 -4.93 -27.85
N GLY A 396 -10.37 -4.11 -28.16
CA GLY A 396 -10.19 -2.78 -27.60
C GLY A 396 -11.36 -1.79 -27.74
N ARG A 397 -12.32 -2.02 -28.65
CA ARG A 397 -13.53 -1.18 -28.80
C ARG A 397 -14.36 -1.09 -27.51
N MET A 398 -14.28 -2.08 -26.62
CA MET A 398 -15.08 -2.11 -25.39
C MET A 398 -14.52 -1.23 -24.27
N THR A 399 -13.23 -0.88 -24.27
CA THR A 399 -12.61 -0.05 -23.22
C THR A 399 -13.13 1.40 -23.23
N ASN A 400 -13.60 1.89 -24.38
CA ASN A 400 -14.27 3.19 -24.51
C ASN A 400 -15.65 3.23 -23.84
N ALA A 401 -16.26 2.08 -23.57
CA ALA A 401 -17.57 2.01 -22.93
C ALA A 401 -17.49 2.29 -21.41
N VAL A 402 -16.30 2.23 -20.80
CA VAL A 402 -16.12 2.59 -19.39
C VAL A 402 -16.31 4.11 -19.23
N PRO A 403 -17.29 4.58 -18.42
CA PRO A 403 -17.57 6.01 -18.29
C PRO A 403 -16.37 6.81 -17.79
N ALA A 404 -16.09 7.95 -18.44
CA ALA A 404 -15.14 8.93 -17.94
C ALA A 404 -15.74 9.76 -16.80
N GLY A 405 -14.89 10.31 -15.93
CA GLY A 405 -15.32 11.17 -14.81
C GLY A 405 -16.07 10.45 -13.68
N ARG A 406 -16.11 9.11 -13.70
CA ARG A 406 -16.71 8.28 -12.64
C ARG A 406 -15.64 7.34 -12.04
N PRO A 407 -14.94 7.79 -10.98
CA PRO A 407 -13.92 6.98 -10.31
C PRO A 407 -14.47 5.63 -9.82
N GLY A 408 -13.62 4.61 -9.81
CA GLY A 408 -13.98 3.24 -9.40
C GLY A 408 -14.63 2.40 -10.50
N ARG A 409 -15.00 2.99 -11.65
CA ARG A 409 -15.52 2.23 -12.80
C ARG A 409 -14.40 1.50 -13.53
N GLY A 410 -14.68 0.25 -13.89
CA GLY A 410 -13.78 -0.60 -14.65
C GLY A 410 -14.52 -1.61 -15.51
N MET A 411 -13.76 -2.61 -15.97
CA MET A 411 -14.31 -3.71 -16.76
C MET A 411 -13.53 -5.01 -16.52
N VAL A 412 -14.22 -6.14 -16.57
CA VAL A 412 -13.63 -7.49 -16.47
C VAL A 412 -14.14 -8.38 -17.61
N PRO A 413 -13.44 -9.46 -17.98
CA PRO A 413 -13.92 -10.39 -19.00
C PRO A 413 -15.24 -11.01 -18.59
N GLN A 414 -16.02 -11.45 -19.59
CA GLN A 414 -17.18 -12.27 -19.34
C GLN A 414 -16.79 -13.54 -18.57
N ASN A 415 -17.39 -13.74 -17.38
CA ASN A 415 -17.14 -14.91 -16.54
C ASN A 415 -18.18 -16.03 -16.73
N TYR A 416 -18.91 -16.01 -17.84
CA TYR A 416 -19.89 -17.05 -18.22
C TYR A 416 -19.85 -17.29 -19.73
N VAL A 417 -20.31 -18.45 -20.18
CA VAL A 417 -20.36 -18.79 -21.61
C VAL A 417 -21.66 -18.30 -22.24
N ARG A 418 -21.57 -17.73 -23.44
CA ARG A 418 -22.73 -17.37 -24.28
C ARG A 418 -22.58 -18.04 -25.65
N LEU A 419 -23.37 -19.08 -25.90
CA LEU A 419 -23.30 -19.84 -27.14
C LEU A 419 -23.67 -18.95 -28.34
N GLY A 420 -22.84 -19.00 -29.39
CA GLY A 420 -23.10 -18.31 -30.67
C GLY A 420 -22.92 -16.80 -30.65
N ALA A 421 -22.25 -16.23 -29.64
CA ALA A 421 -22.03 -14.79 -29.57
C ALA A 421 -20.69 -14.43 -28.94
N ASP A 422 -20.08 -13.35 -29.44
CA ASP A 422 -18.77 -12.89 -28.95
C ASP A 422 -18.83 -12.51 -27.46
N PRO A 423 -17.75 -12.76 -26.69
CA PRO A 423 -17.66 -12.32 -25.30
C PRO A 423 -17.78 -10.80 -25.20
N VAL A 424 -18.55 -10.32 -24.21
CA VAL A 424 -18.62 -8.89 -23.88
C VAL A 424 -17.84 -8.58 -22.60
N GLY A 425 -17.33 -7.36 -22.48
CA GLY A 425 -16.80 -6.87 -21.21
C GLY A 425 -17.93 -6.61 -20.21
N LEU A 426 -17.72 -6.99 -18.95
CA LEU A 426 -18.67 -6.76 -17.86
C LEU A 426 -18.24 -5.52 -17.08
N HIS A 427 -19.16 -4.57 -16.89
CA HIS A 427 -18.88 -3.36 -16.13
C HIS A 427 -18.69 -3.67 -14.66
N THR A 428 -17.73 -2.98 -14.05
CA THR A 428 -17.48 -3.07 -12.62
C THR A 428 -17.52 -1.70 -11.95
N LEU A 429 -17.77 -1.72 -10.65
CA LEU A 429 -17.67 -0.57 -9.76
C LEU A 429 -17.04 -0.99 -8.43
N ILE A 430 -15.93 -0.34 -8.06
CA ILE A 430 -15.27 -0.51 -6.77
C ILE A 430 -16.17 -0.02 -5.63
N ALA A 431 -16.20 -0.78 -4.55
CA ALA A 431 -16.94 -0.43 -3.34
C ALA A 431 -16.24 0.72 -2.59
N ARG A 432 -17.03 1.55 -1.90
CA ARG A 432 -16.46 2.56 -1.00
C ARG A 432 -15.91 1.87 0.25
N PRO A 433 -14.72 2.24 0.74
CA PRO A 433 -14.07 1.61 1.88
C PRO A 433 -14.67 2.04 3.23
N ALA A 434 -16.00 2.13 3.31
CA ALA A 434 -16.74 2.56 4.49
C ALA A 434 -17.97 1.66 4.69
N LEU A 435 -18.49 1.64 5.92
CA LEU A 435 -19.70 0.89 6.27
C LEU A 435 -20.97 1.58 5.75
N ARG A 436 -22.07 0.82 5.63
CA ARG A 436 -23.39 1.36 5.25
C ARG A 436 -23.93 2.45 6.19
N SER A 437 -23.39 2.56 7.41
CA SER A 437 -23.78 3.57 8.39
C SER A 437 -23.22 4.97 8.10
N THR A 438 -22.28 5.12 7.17
CA THR A 438 -21.71 6.42 6.77
C THR A 438 -22.43 6.97 5.55
N GLY A 439 -22.34 8.29 5.34
CA GLY A 439 -22.82 8.95 4.12
C GLY A 439 -22.20 8.38 2.85
N ASP A 440 -22.91 8.53 1.73
CA ASP A 440 -22.52 7.96 0.43
C ASP A 440 -21.33 8.68 -0.24
N ASP A 441 -20.96 9.86 0.28
CA ASP A 441 -19.82 10.67 -0.14
C ASP A 441 -18.54 10.38 0.69
N VAL A 442 -18.60 9.47 1.66
CA VAL A 442 -17.47 9.09 2.51
C VAL A 442 -16.65 7.98 1.87
N PHE A 443 -15.38 8.28 1.57
CA PHE A 443 -14.40 7.35 0.98
C PHE A 443 -13.19 7.10 1.89
N ASP A 444 -13.29 7.37 3.18
CA ASP A 444 -12.27 7.01 4.18
C ASP A 444 -12.59 5.67 4.87
N SER A 445 -11.57 5.05 5.46
CA SER A 445 -11.67 3.74 6.13
C SER A 445 -12.01 3.81 7.61
N ALA A 446 -12.30 4.98 8.19
CA ALA A 446 -12.37 5.14 9.64
C ALA A 446 -13.47 4.28 10.29
N SER A 447 -14.63 4.18 9.64
CA SER A 447 -15.76 3.34 10.12
C SER A 447 -15.40 1.85 10.17
N ILE A 448 -14.68 1.35 9.15
CA ILE A 448 -14.23 -0.04 9.08
C ILE A 448 -13.11 -0.29 10.10
N VAL A 449 -12.15 0.64 10.22
CA VAL A 449 -11.06 0.57 11.20
C VAL A 449 -11.63 0.36 12.60
N GLU A 450 -12.62 1.15 12.99
CA GLU A 450 -13.23 1.07 14.30
C GLU A 450 -13.98 -0.26 14.51
N ALA A 451 -14.75 -0.71 13.51
CA ALA A 451 -15.48 -1.97 13.60
C ALA A 451 -14.54 -3.19 13.68
N VAL A 452 -13.51 -3.23 12.82
CA VAL A 452 -12.51 -4.32 12.80
C VAL A 452 -11.70 -4.34 14.10
N ARG A 453 -11.31 -3.18 14.66
CA ARG A 453 -10.60 -3.13 15.95
C ARG A 453 -11.38 -3.79 17.07
N ARG A 454 -12.71 -3.60 17.11
CA ARG A 454 -13.56 -4.21 18.14
C ARG A 454 -13.62 -5.73 17.99
N VAL A 455 -13.85 -6.22 16.77
CA VAL A 455 -13.97 -7.66 16.50
C VAL A 455 -12.61 -8.38 16.63
N ALA A 456 -11.52 -7.72 16.25
CA ALA A 456 -10.18 -8.29 16.26
C ALA A 456 -9.39 -8.08 17.57
N ALA A 457 -10.00 -7.55 18.62
CA ALA A 457 -9.33 -7.16 19.87
C ALA A 457 -8.57 -8.31 20.57
N GLY A 458 -8.98 -9.57 20.36
CA GLY A 458 -8.35 -10.75 20.94
C GLY A 458 -7.17 -11.32 20.14
N TYR A 459 -6.87 -10.79 18.96
CA TYR A 459 -5.79 -11.28 18.10
C TYR A 459 -4.54 -10.42 18.22
N ARG A 460 -3.37 -11.02 18.00
CA ARG A 460 -2.13 -10.25 17.94
C ARG A 460 -2.13 -9.35 16.71
N PRO A 461 -1.88 -8.03 16.84
CA PRO A 461 -1.81 -7.12 15.70
C PRO A 461 -0.59 -7.43 14.82
N ALA A 462 -0.63 -6.91 13.59
CA ALA A 462 0.47 -6.99 12.65
C ALA A 462 1.77 -6.40 13.25
N PRO A 463 2.93 -7.07 13.05
CA PRO A 463 4.21 -6.54 13.47
C PRO A 463 4.44 -5.11 12.94
N ARG A 464 4.89 -4.22 13.81
CA ARG A 464 5.20 -2.84 13.39
C ARG A 464 6.54 -2.81 12.68
N VAL A 465 6.61 -2.02 11.60
CA VAL A 465 7.89 -1.73 10.93
C VAL A 465 8.80 -1.00 11.92
N ARG A 466 9.89 -1.65 12.32
CA ARG A 466 10.85 -1.12 13.29
C ARG A 466 11.58 0.07 12.68
N LYS A 467 11.27 1.29 13.11
CA LYS A 467 12.01 2.48 12.69
C LYS A 467 13.19 2.73 13.61
N LEU A 468 14.29 3.20 13.03
CA LEU A 468 15.41 3.70 13.79
C LEU A 468 15.01 4.96 14.56
N PRO A 469 15.30 5.03 15.88
CA PRO A 469 15.05 6.24 16.66
C PRO A 469 15.76 7.45 16.05
N LEU A 470 15.15 8.63 16.19
CA LEU A 470 15.74 9.90 15.74
C LEU A 470 16.91 10.33 16.63
N ASP A 471 16.82 10.05 17.93
CA ASP A 471 17.86 10.28 18.93
C ASP A 471 17.81 9.12 19.93
N ILE A 472 18.97 8.69 20.39
CA ILE A 472 19.13 7.65 21.42
C ILE A 472 20.35 7.99 22.26
N ALA A 473 20.21 8.02 23.58
CA ALA A 473 21.36 8.33 24.43
C ALA A 473 22.31 7.13 24.50
N LEU A 474 23.62 7.38 24.59
CA LEU A 474 24.59 6.30 24.75
C LEU A 474 24.35 5.49 26.03
N ALA A 475 23.90 6.14 27.11
CA ALA A 475 23.56 5.47 28.36
C ALA A 475 22.44 4.43 28.18
N ASP A 476 21.47 4.69 27.29
CA ASP A 476 20.39 3.74 26.98
C ASP A 476 20.95 2.53 26.24
N LEU A 477 21.84 2.74 25.25
CA LEU A 477 22.53 1.65 24.54
C LEU A 477 23.36 0.78 25.49
N GLN A 478 24.08 1.41 26.43
CA GLN A 478 24.84 0.70 27.46
C GLN A 478 23.92 -0.08 28.42
N GLY A 479 22.76 0.48 28.76
CA GLY A 479 21.72 -0.21 29.53
C GLY A 479 21.21 -1.44 28.79
N MET A 480 20.91 -1.32 27.50
CA MET A 480 20.53 -2.43 26.63
C MET A 480 21.63 -3.49 26.55
N ALA A 481 22.90 -3.07 26.42
CA ALA A 481 24.04 -3.98 26.38
C ALA A 481 24.14 -4.82 27.66
N ARG A 482 23.99 -4.20 28.84
CA ARG A 482 23.98 -4.91 30.13
C ARG A 482 22.82 -5.90 30.24
N GLN A 483 21.61 -5.49 29.86
CA GLN A 483 20.43 -6.36 29.89
C GLN A 483 20.57 -7.56 28.96
N ARG A 484 21.17 -7.36 27.78
CA ARG A 484 21.39 -8.40 26.76
C ARG A 484 22.68 -9.19 26.96
N GLN A 485 23.43 -8.94 28.05
CA GLN A 485 24.75 -9.52 28.31
C GLN A 485 25.71 -9.38 27.11
N HIS A 486 25.69 -8.24 26.44
CA HIS A 486 26.53 -7.97 25.29
C HIS A 486 27.95 -7.57 25.73
N GLU A 487 28.93 -8.41 25.39
CA GLU A 487 30.33 -8.24 25.78
C GLU A 487 31.08 -7.21 24.93
N GLY A 488 30.64 -6.98 23.69
CA GLY A 488 31.24 -6.02 22.76
C GLY A 488 30.87 -4.56 23.03
N MET A 489 31.47 -3.65 22.26
CA MET A 489 31.10 -2.23 22.27
C MET A 489 29.68 -2.03 21.73
N ALA A 490 28.95 -1.05 22.27
CA ALA A 490 27.59 -0.71 21.90
C ALA A 490 27.44 0.81 21.67
N TRP A 491 28.06 1.31 20.59
CA TRP A 491 28.13 2.76 20.29
C TRP A 491 27.02 3.24 19.36
N ALA A 492 26.30 2.34 18.69
CA ALA A 492 25.15 2.65 17.86
C ALA A 492 24.09 1.54 17.89
N LEU A 493 22.90 1.85 17.42
CA LEU A 493 21.81 0.90 17.16
C LEU A 493 21.60 0.80 15.64
N ASN A 494 21.45 -0.41 15.10
CA ASN A 494 21.09 -0.58 13.69
C ASN A 494 19.57 -0.68 13.49
N GLU A 495 19.13 -0.75 12.23
CA GLU A 495 17.69 -0.82 11.89
C GLU A 495 17.00 -2.14 12.27
N LEU A 496 17.80 -3.14 12.65
CA LEU A 496 17.36 -4.43 13.14
C LEU A 496 17.16 -4.43 14.66
N ASP A 497 17.31 -3.27 15.32
CA ASP A 497 17.34 -3.12 16.79
C ASP A 497 18.49 -3.88 17.45
N GLN A 498 19.59 -4.10 16.72
CA GLN A 498 20.81 -4.72 17.24
C GLN A 498 21.84 -3.65 17.59
N LEU A 499 22.54 -3.89 18.69
CA LEU A 499 23.65 -3.05 19.12
C LEU A 499 24.82 -3.24 18.15
N VAL A 500 25.41 -2.12 17.75
CA VAL A 500 26.53 -2.07 16.81
C VAL A 500 27.81 -1.86 17.60
N GLY A 501 28.73 -2.81 17.45
CA GLY A 501 30.10 -2.72 17.94
C GLY A 501 31.10 -2.53 16.82
N ILE A 502 32.35 -2.24 17.18
CA ILE A 502 33.49 -2.37 16.27
C ILE A 502 33.78 -3.87 16.19
N ASN A 503 33.75 -4.45 14.99
CA ASN A 503 34.11 -5.86 14.83
C ASN A 503 35.63 -5.99 14.85
N THR A 504 36.18 -6.22 16.03
CA THR A 504 37.62 -6.25 16.28
C THR A 504 38.31 -7.46 15.64
N GLU A 505 37.56 -8.53 15.35
CA GLU A 505 38.09 -9.72 14.68
C GLU A 505 38.08 -9.58 13.15
N ALA A 506 37.13 -8.83 12.59
CA ALA A 506 37.01 -8.67 11.14
C ALA A 506 37.81 -7.48 10.59
N SER A 507 37.89 -6.35 11.31
CA SER A 507 38.72 -5.23 10.88
C SER A 507 39.10 -4.29 12.04
N PRO A 508 40.40 -3.95 12.20
CA PRO A 508 40.86 -3.00 13.21
C PRO A 508 40.55 -1.53 12.86
N PHE A 509 39.85 -1.28 11.75
CA PHE A 509 39.70 0.05 11.16
C PHE A 509 38.24 0.48 11.07
N LEU A 510 37.99 1.70 11.56
CA LEU A 510 36.72 2.40 11.39
C LEU A 510 36.97 3.80 10.84
N VAL A 511 36.42 4.08 9.67
CA VAL A 511 36.41 5.42 9.06
C VAL A 511 35.03 6.04 9.28
N ILE A 512 34.99 7.25 9.83
CA ILE A 512 33.77 8.03 10.03
C ILE A 512 33.82 9.22 9.09
N THR A 513 32.80 9.39 8.25
CA THR A 513 32.73 10.49 7.30
C THR A 513 31.37 11.15 7.31
N GLY A 514 31.32 12.45 7.01
CA GLY A 514 30.08 13.21 6.97
C GLY A 514 30.34 14.70 6.79
N ARG A 515 29.28 15.46 6.53
CA ARG A 515 29.30 16.92 6.43
C ARG A 515 29.60 17.56 7.80
N GLU A 516 29.68 18.88 7.81
CA GLU A 516 29.73 19.63 9.08
C GLU A 516 28.46 19.38 9.89
N ASP A 517 28.60 19.36 11.21
CA ASP A 517 27.50 19.22 12.20
C ASP A 517 26.62 17.96 12.11
N CYS A 518 27.05 16.93 11.37
CA CYS A 518 26.31 15.67 11.28
C CYS A 518 26.51 14.70 12.47
N GLY A 519 27.43 15.03 13.40
CA GLY A 519 27.70 14.22 14.59
C GLY A 519 28.94 13.32 14.54
N ARG A 520 29.90 13.57 13.64
CA ARG A 520 31.18 12.81 13.55
C ARG A 520 31.93 12.75 14.89
N THR A 521 32.16 13.90 15.52
CA THR A 521 32.83 13.99 16.82
C THR A 521 32.03 13.28 17.92
N ASN A 522 30.69 13.33 17.88
CA ASN A 522 29.84 12.55 18.80
C ASN A 522 30.01 11.03 18.58
N ALA A 523 30.13 10.56 17.33
CA ALA A 523 30.38 9.15 17.05
C ALA A 523 31.74 8.69 17.60
N VAL A 524 32.79 9.51 17.42
CA VAL A 524 34.10 9.25 18.02
C VAL A 524 34.00 9.24 19.55
N ALA A 525 33.29 10.19 20.15
CA ALA A 525 33.06 10.24 21.60
C ALA A 525 32.31 8.98 22.10
N ALA A 526 31.30 8.51 21.36
CA ALA A 526 30.55 7.32 21.73
C ALA A 526 31.43 6.08 21.75
N ILE A 527 32.29 5.92 20.73
CA ILE A 527 33.27 4.84 20.66
C ILE A 527 34.28 4.95 21.80
N MET A 528 34.83 6.14 22.07
CA MET A 528 35.77 6.36 23.18
C MET A 528 35.13 6.01 24.54
N SER A 529 33.88 6.40 24.77
CA SER A 529 33.16 6.01 25.99
C SER A 529 32.98 4.49 26.10
N GLU A 530 32.76 3.79 24.98
CA GLU A 530 32.68 2.33 24.95
C GLU A 530 34.03 1.65 25.19
N ILE A 531 35.16 2.27 24.76
CA ILE A 531 36.51 1.80 25.14
C ILE A 531 36.62 1.76 26.67
N GLY A 532 36.22 2.82 27.38
CA GLY A 532 36.27 2.84 28.85
C GLY A 532 35.37 1.79 29.53
N ARG A 533 34.27 1.41 28.87
CA ARG A 533 33.35 0.37 29.38
C ARG A 533 33.90 -1.04 29.17
N VAL A 534 34.42 -1.34 27.98
CA VAL A 534 34.85 -2.68 27.57
C VAL A 534 36.28 -2.97 28.01
N TYR A 535 37.14 -1.96 28.10
CA TYR A 535 38.56 -2.10 28.40
C TYR A 535 38.96 -1.52 29.75
N ALA A 536 39.93 -2.17 30.40
CA ALA A 536 40.64 -1.64 31.55
C ALA A 536 41.64 -0.53 31.11
N PRO A 537 41.97 0.42 31.99
CA PRO A 537 42.99 1.43 31.71
C PRO A 537 44.36 0.80 31.41
N GLY A 538 45.01 1.25 30.34
CA GLY A 538 46.24 0.66 29.82
C GLY A 538 47.39 1.65 29.60
N THR A 539 47.28 2.90 30.04
CA THR A 539 48.40 3.85 29.95
C THR A 539 49.62 3.39 30.74
N THR A 540 50.80 3.86 30.37
CA THR A 540 52.06 3.50 31.04
C THR A 540 51.96 3.76 32.55
N LYS A 541 51.31 4.86 32.95
CA LYS A 541 51.06 5.21 34.36
C LYS A 541 50.00 4.31 35.01
N ALA A 542 48.90 4.02 34.30
CA ALA A 542 47.83 3.19 34.85
C ALA A 542 48.24 1.72 35.00
N LEU A 543 49.20 1.24 34.21
CA LEU A 543 49.77 -0.10 34.34
C LEU A 543 50.47 -0.30 35.69
N GLU A 544 51.09 0.75 36.25
CA GLU A 544 51.74 0.71 37.57
C GLU A 544 50.74 0.67 38.72
N THR A 545 49.57 1.28 38.54
CA THR A 545 48.48 1.36 39.53
C THR A 545 47.29 0.46 39.19
N ALA A 546 47.49 -0.54 38.33
CA ALA A 546 46.40 -1.34 37.77
C ALA A 546 45.72 -2.16 38.88
N ASP A 547 44.39 -2.11 38.92
CA ASP A 547 43.59 -2.96 39.80
C ASP A 547 43.74 -4.43 39.35
N PRO A 548 44.33 -5.32 40.18
CA PRO A 548 44.52 -6.72 39.81
C PRO A 548 43.20 -7.51 39.73
N THR A 549 42.07 -6.93 40.15
CA THR A 549 40.76 -7.55 40.05
C THR A 549 40.04 -7.27 38.72
N ASP A 550 40.53 -6.33 37.92
CA ASP A 550 39.96 -6.02 36.60
C ASP A 550 40.46 -7.02 35.54
N THR A 551 39.58 -7.93 35.14
CA THR A 551 39.88 -8.99 34.16
C THR A 551 39.69 -8.54 32.71
N ARG A 552 39.31 -7.28 32.46
CA ARG A 552 39.09 -6.76 31.11
C ARG A 552 40.42 -6.59 30.35
N PRO A 553 40.41 -6.71 29.01
CA PRO A 553 41.58 -6.36 28.20
C PRO A 553 41.97 -4.89 28.44
N LYS A 554 43.26 -4.58 28.42
CA LYS A 554 43.75 -3.21 28.65
C LYS A 554 43.78 -2.43 27.34
N ALA A 555 43.40 -1.16 27.36
CA ALA A 555 43.47 -0.28 26.19
C ALA A 555 44.21 1.02 26.48
N GLN A 556 44.92 1.50 25.48
CA GLN A 556 45.65 2.76 25.47
C GLN A 556 45.20 3.59 24.27
N VAL A 557 44.92 4.88 24.48
CA VAL A 557 44.42 5.78 23.43
C VAL A 557 45.46 6.85 23.10
N TRP A 558 45.72 7.01 21.80
CA TRP A 558 46.52 8.08 21.21
C TRP A 558 45.58 8.99 20.42
N LEU A 559 45.44 10.24 20.86
CA LEU A 559 44.36 11.13 20.41
C LEU A 559 44.88 12.35 19.65
N PHE A 560 44.40 12.53 18.43
CA PHE A 560 44.44 13.81 17.72
C PHE A 560 43.03 14.41 17.71
N SER A 561 42.82 15.52 18.43
CA SER A 561 41.55 16.26 18.41
C SER A 561 41.80 17.77 18.42
N PRO A 562 41.79 18.42 17.24
CA PRO A 562 42.06 19.86 17.10
C PRO A 562 41.14 20.76 17.92
N ARG A 563 39.87 20.35 18.11
CA ARG A 563 38.87 21.10 18.87
C ARG A 563 38.87 20.81 20.36
N ARG A 564 39.64 19.82 20.82
CA ARG A 564 39.79 19.42 22.24
C ARG A 564 38.51 18.91 22.92
N GLU A 565 37.42 18.70 22.18
CA GLU A 565 36.13 18.25 22.73
C GLU A 565 36.22 16.82 23.28
N LEU A 566 37.00 15.96 22.63
CA LEU A 566 37.15 14.54 22.97
C LEU A 566 37.99 14.29 24.24
N LEU A 567 38.73 15.30 24.73
CA LEU A 567 39.54 15.18 25.96
C LEU A 567 38.72 14.89 27.20
N LYS A 568 37.43 15.25 27.20
CA LYS A 568 36.55 15.08 28.36
C LYS A 568 35.93 13.68 28.45
N VAL A 569 36.06 12.87 27.40
CA VAL A 569 35.36 11.58 27.28
C VAL A 569 36.06 10.48 28.06
N LEU A 570 37.38 10.40 27.96
CA LEU A 570 38.22 9.41 28.67
C LEU A 570 39.17 10.13 29.63
N GLY A 571 39.41 9.50 30.78
CA GLY A 571 40.35 10.00 31.78
C GLY A 571 41.82 9.88 31.34
N SER A 572 42.72 10.51 32.09
CA SER A 572 44.18 10.42 31.90
C SER A 572 44.73 9.00 31.96
N ASP A 573 43.97 8.07 32.54
CA ASP A 573 44.38 6.68 32.73
C ASP A 573 44.24 5.85 31.43
N TYR A 574 43.51 6.37 30.44
CA TYR A 574 43.35 5.78 29.11
C TYR A 574 44.12 6.53 28.01
N VAL A 575 44.19 7.86 28.10
CA VAL A 575 44.84 8.70 27.06
C VAL A 575 46.32 8.84 27.37
N GLU A 576 47.17 8.12 26.62
CA GLU A 576 48.64 8.19 26.79
C GLU A 576 49.18 9.51 26.27
N LYS A 577 48.77 9.85 25.04
CA LYS A 577 49.26 11.03 24.34
C LYS A 577 48.13 11.70 23.59
N PHE A 578 48.11 13.02 23.70
CA PHE A 578 47.14 13.89 23.06
C PHE A 578 47.86 15.02 22.33
N THR A 579 47.39 15.36 21.14
CA THR A 579 47.77 16.60 20.47
C THR A 579 46.57 17.25 19.77
N TYR A 580 46.56 18.59 19.76
CA TYR A 580 45.61 19.42 19.01
C TYR A 580 46.28 20.18 17.86
N ARG A 581 47.60 20.10 17.74
CA ARG A 581 48.39 20.84 16.75
C ARG A 581 48.87 19.88 15.67
N SER A 582 48.72 20.27 14.40
CA SER A 582 49.08 19.42 13.27
C SER A 582 50.59 19.17 13.12
N ASP A 583 51.43 20.08 13.61
CA ASP A 583 52.90 19.98 13.58
C ASP A 583 53.47 18.90 14.51
N GLU A 584 52.78 18.60 15.61
CA GLU A 584 53.19 17.59 16.60
C GLU A 584 52.74 16.16 16.22
N VAL A 585 51.80 16.02 15.28
CA VAL A 585 51.23 14.71 14.89
C VAL A 585 52.29 13.79 14.32
N LYS A 586 53.25 14.33 13.55
CA LYS A 586 54.33 13.52 12.98
C LYS A 586 55.21 12.91 14.08
N ALA A 587 55.59 13.72 15.08
CA ALA A 587 56.37 13.24 16.21
C ALA A 587 55.60 12.19 17.03
N MET A 588 54.30 12.37 17.22
CA MET A 588 53.42 11.38 17.84
C MET A 588 53.38 10.06 17.03
N ALA A 589 53.25 10.14 15.71
CA ALA A 589 53.23 8.98 14.83
C ALA A 589 54.57 8.21 14.83
N THR A 590 55.70 8.93 14.83
CA THR A 590 57.04 8.31 14.91
C THR A 590 57.23 7.54 16.21
N GLU A 591 56.81 8.10 17.35
CA GLU A 591 56.89 7.42 18.65
C GLU A 591 55.99 6.18 18.69
N LEU A 592 54.74 6.32 18.23
CA LEU A 592 53.80 5.20 18.16
C LEU A 592 54.32 4.07 17.25
N LYS A 593 54.94 4.41 16.12
CA LYS A 593 55.58 3.43 15.22
C LYS A 593 56.66 2.62 15.95
N GLN A 594 57.49 3.26 16.76
CA GLN A 594 58.56 2.56 17.49
C GLN A 594 57.99 1.55 18.49
N ILE A 595 56.91 1.92 19.20
CA ILE A 595 56.20 1.03 20.12
C ILE A 595 55.60 -0.16 19.35
N LEU A 596 54.92 0.09 18.24
CA LEU A 596 54.28 -0.94 17.43
C LEU A 596 55.28 -1.87 16.74
N ALA A 597 56.44 -1.36 16.30
CA ALA A 597 57.50 -2.16 15.71
C ALA A 597 58.07 -3.20 16.68
N SER A 598 58.04 -2.94 18.00
CA SER A 598 58.44 -3.92 19.01
C SER A 598 57.47 -5.10 19.17
N ARG A 599 56.25 -4.98 18.63
CA ARG A 599 55.19 -6.01 18.69
C ARG A 599 55.13 -6.87 17.43
N GLU A 600 55.81 -6.45 16.36
CA GLU A 600 55.90 -7.23 15.14
C GLU A 600 56.69 -8.52 15.42
N SER A 601 56.16 -9.65 14.94
CA SER A 601 56.81 -10.95 15.13
C SER A 601 58.22 -10.94 14.52
N GLN A 602 59.23 -11.12 15.36
CA GLN A 602 60.59 -11.38 14.90
C GLN A 602 60.66 -12.83 14.46
N GLY A 603 60.27 -13.10 13.21
CA GLY A 603 60.07 -14.44 12.65
C GLY A 603 61.16 -15.45 13.03
N GLY A 604 60.85 -16.32 13.98
CA GLY A 604 61.50 -17.60 14.24
C GLY A 604 60.54 -18.72 13.84
N LEU A 605 60.92 -19.53 12.86
CA LEU A 605 60.08 -20.55 12.21
C LEU A 605 60.23 -21.92 12.90
N ASP A 606 59.92 -22.02 14.19
CA ASP A 606 60.06 -23.30 14.90
C ASP A 606 58.76 -24.13 14.91
N SER A 607 57.57 -23.51 14.89
CA SER A 607 56.28 -24.22 14.73
C SER A 607 55.16 -23.37 14.11
N ILE A 608 54.14 -24.02 13.55
CA ILE A 608 52.94 -23.36 12.99
C ILE A 608 52.10 -22.71 14.11
N ASP A 609 52.09 -23.29 15.31
CA ASP A 609 51.35 -22.79 16.45
C ASP A 609 51.96 -21.49 17.00
N ASP A 610 53.29 -21.35 16.96
CA ASP A 610 54.00 -20.12 17.36
C ASP A 610 53.79 -18.96 16.37
N ILE A 611 53.52 -19.27 15.09
CA ILE A 611 53.20 -18.28 14.06
C ILE A 611 51.76 -17.74 14.24
N MET A 612 50.85 -18.57 14.77
CA MET A 612 49.44 -18.23 14.97
C MET A 612 49.15 -17.62 16.35
N ALA A 613 50.07 -17.73 17.31
CA ALA A 613 49.92 -17.15 18.64
C ALA A 613 50.22 -15.64 18.65
N GLN A 614 49.41 -14.84 19.35
CA GLN A 614 49.75 -13.45 19.67
C GLN A 614 51.00 -13.44 20.56
N THR A 615 52.12 -12.96 20.01
CA THR A 615 53.44 -12.99 20.67
C THR A 615 53.74 -11.75 21.52
N TRP A 616 52.88 -10.73 21.47
CA TRP A 616 53.08 -9.48 22.21
C TRP A 616 52.24 -9.43 23.49
N THR A 617 52.72 -8.67 24.47
CA THR A 617 52.01 -8.40 25.73
C THR A 617 51.88 -6.89 25.92
N GLY A 618 50.77 -6.46 26.54
CA GLY A 618 50.50 -5.05 26.78
C GLY A 618 49.07 -4.64 26.41
N PRO A 619 48.75 -3.34 26.43
CA PRO A 619 47.44 -2.83 26.05
C PRO A 619 47.24 -2.82 24.54
N GLU A 620 46.01 -2.98 24.09
CA GLU A 620 45.62 -2.63 22.72
C GLU A 620 45.74 -1.12 22.51
N ILE A 621 46.26 -0.70 21.36
CA ILE A 621 46.48 0.72 21.07
C ILE A 621 45.44 1.23 20.08
N PHE A 622 44.65 2.20 20.51
CA PHE A 622 43.68 2.93 19.68
C PHE A 622 44.26 4.27 19.26
N LEU A 623 44.52 4.45 17.96
CA LEU A 623 44.73 5.76 17.37
C LEU A 623 43.37 6.37 17.00
N VAL A 624 43.02 7.46 17.66
CA VAL A 624 41.79 8.21 17.41
C VAL A 624 42.15 9.53 16.75
N VAL A 625 41.72 9.73 15.51
CA VAL A 625 41.96 10.93 14.72
C VAL A 625 40.62 11.59 14.43
N ASP A 626 40.41 12.79 14.96
CA ASP A 626 39.22 13.61 14.69
C ASP A 626 39.56 14.80 13.79
N ASP A 627 38.59 15.24 12.96
CA ASP A 627 38.77 16.29 11.94
C ASP A 627 40.04 16.11 11.09
N ALA A 628 40.27 14.89 10.56
CA ALA A 628 41.50 14.56 9.84
C ALA A 628 41.74 15.39 8.57
N GLU A 629 40.71 16.02 8.01
CA GLU A 629 40.84 17.01 6.93
C GLU A 629 41.72 18.21 7.27
N ARG A 630 42.05 18.43 8.55
CA ARG A 630 42.97 19.47 9.01
C ARG A 630 44.44 19.07 8.91
N LEU A 631 44.74 17.80 8.67
CA LEU A 631 46.10 17.31 8.45
C LEU A 631 46.55 17.60 7.01
N PRO A 632 47.82 17.97 6.79
CA PRO A 632 48.32 18.22 5.45
C PRO A 632 48.32 16.92 4.62
N PRO A 633 47.74 16.91 3.42
CA PRO A 633 47.76 15.75 2.53
C PRO A 633 49.12 15.57 1.83
N GLY A 634 49.34 14.40 1.23
CA GLY A 634 50.47 14.12 0.33
C GLY A 634 51.56 13.23 0.93
N TYR A 635 52.75 13.25 0.31
CA TYR A 635 53.88 12.40 0.72
C TYR A 635 54.39 12.70 2.14
N ASP A 636 54.28 13.96 2.57
CA ASP A 636 54.63 14.42 3.92
C ASP A 636 53.45 14.33 4.92
N ALA A 637 52.43 13.53 4.62
CA ALA A 637 51.32 13.29 5.54
C ALA A 637 51.84 12.82 6.92
N PRO A 638 51.44 13.45 8.04
CA PRO A 638 52.01 13.15 9.36
C PRO A 638 51.86 11.70 9.81
N LEU A 639 50.82 11.01 9.33
CA LEU A 639 50.50 9.62 9.67
C LEU A 639 51.10 8.59 8.70
N GLN A 640 51.87 9.02 7.69
CA GLN A 640 52.49 8.15 6.69
C GLN A 640 53.38 7.07 7.34
N GLU A 641 54.03 7.39 8.45
CA GLU A 641 54.94 6.47 9.14
C GLU A 641 54.22 5.25 9.75
N LEU A 642 52.90 5.36 9.99
CA LEU A 642 52.07 4.29 10.56
C LEU A 642 51.50 3.33 9.52
N VAL A 643 51.69 3.58 8.22
CA VAL A 643 51.19 2.72 7.13
C VAL A 643 51.70 1.28 7.26
N GLY A 644 52.96 1.09 7.63
CA GLY A 644 53.53 -0.25 7.85
C GLY A 644 52.82 -0.99 8.98
N ALA A 645 52.69 -0.33 10.15
CA ALA A 645 52.00 -0.88 11.31
C ALA A 645 50.50 -1.11 11.05
N ALA A 646 49.87 -0.28 10.22
CA ALA A 646 48.49 -0.47 9.81
C ALA A 646 48.31 -1.77 9.00
N ASN A 647 49.26 -2.14 8.13
CA ASN A 647 49.17 -3.41 7.40
C ASN A 647 49.23 -4.64 8.32
N ALA A 648 49.90 -4.52 9.47
CA ALA A 648 50.00 -5.57 10.50
C ALA A 648 49.04 -5.34 11.69
N ALA A 649 48.04 -4.45 11.55
CA ALA A 649 47.27 -3.91 12.66
C ALA A 649 46.56 -4.97 13.53
N ALA A 650 45.99 -6.00 12.89
CA ALA A 650 45.29 -7.09 13.58
C ALA A 650 46.24 -7.92 14.46
N ASP A 651 47.49 -8.10 14.02
CA ASP A 651 48.47 -8.96 14.69
C ASP A 651 49.14 -8.25 15.88
N ILE A 652 49.30 -6.93 15.80
CA ILE A 652 50.03 -6.12 16.80
C ILE A 652 49.11 -5.38 17.80
N GLY A 653 47.80 -5.62 17.73
CA GLY A 653 46.80 -4.97 18.58
C GLY A 653 46.68 -3.47 18.32
N PHE A 654 46.85 -3.04 17.08
CA PHE A 654 46.73 -1.65 16.66
C PHE A 654 45.38 -1.40 16.00
N ARG A 655 44.68 -0.33 16.41
CA ARG A 655 43.34 -0.01 15.95
C ARG A 655 43.24 1.46 15.61
N VAL A 656 42.48 1.79 14.56
CA VAL A 656 42.37 3.17 14.07
C VAL A 656 40.92 3.58 13.90
N VAL A 657 40.53 4.65 14.61
CA VAL A 657 39.27 5.36 14.43
C VAL A 657 39.58 6.69 13.75
N TYR A 658 39.13 6.85 12.50
CA TYR A 658 39.51 7.95 11.63
C TYR A 658 38.30 8.75 11.18
N ALA A 659 38.08 9.93 11.76
CA ALA A 659 36.97 10.81 11.41
C ALA A 659 37.43 11.94 10.47
N ARG A 660 36.74 12.08 9.33
CA ARG A 660 37.06 13.10 8.31
C ARG A 660 35.83 13.71 7.65
N ARG A 661 35.98 14.89 7.03
CA ARG A 661 34.89 15.51 6.26
C ARG A 661 34.55 14.65 5.05
N PHE A 662 33.27 14.62 4.73
CA PHE A 662 32.79 13.99 3.52
C PHE A 662 33.31 14.71 2.27
N GLY A 663 33.79 13.94 1.30
CA GLY A 663 34.21 14.44 -0.01
C GLY A 663 35.57 13.93 -0.47
N GLY A 664 35.82 14.06 -1.77
CA GLY A 664 37.09 13.72 -2.40
C GLY A 664 37.42 12.22 -2.43
N TRP A 665 36.44 11.31 -2.41
CA TRP A 665 36.71 9.86 -2.34
C TRP A 665 37.53 9.30 -3.51
N GLY A 666 37.51 9.93 -4.69
CA GLY A 666 38.34 9.52 -5.84
C GLY A 666 39.75 10.14 -5.88
N SER A 667 39.96 11.29 -5.24
CA SER A 667 41.22 12.06 -5.27
C SER A 667 41.99 12.01 -3.94
N ALA A 668 41.29 11.93 -2.81
CA ALA A 668 41.84 11.75 -1.46
C ALA A 668 42.53 10.38 -1.28
N ASP A 669 42.07 9.35 -1.99
CA ASP A 669 42.71 8.01 -2.01
C ASP A 669 44.19 8.05 -2.45
N ARG A 670 44.59 9.08 -3.21
CA ARG A 670 45.99 9.26 -3.64
C ARG A 670 46.81 10.14 -2.70
N MET A 671 46.15 10.81 -1.76
CA MET A 671 46.73 11.90 -0.97
C MET A 671 46.78 11.58 0.53
N ASP A 672 45.99 10.61 1.01
CA ASP A 672 45.99 10.13 2.39
C ASP A 672 46.35 8.63 2.43
N PRO A 673 47.62 8.30 2.70
CA PRO A 673 48.11 6.92 2.63
C PRO A 673 47.52 6.00 3.70
N LEU A 674 47.23 6.50 4.91
CA LEU A 674 46.65 5.70 5.99
C LEU A 674 45.20 5.35 5.66
N LEU A 675 44.42 6.33 5.18
CA LEU A 675 43.04 6.09 4.73
C LEU A 675 42.98 5.05 3.60
N ASN A 676 43.93 5.07 2.68
CA ASN A 676 44.02 4.10 1.58
C ASN A 676 44.23 2.67 2.12
N VAL A 677 45.14 2.46 3.07
CA VAL A 677 45.33 1.16 3.73
C VAL A 677 44.05 0.70 4.42
N MET A 678 43.41 1.58 5.20
CA MET A 678 42.16 1.26 5.89
C MET A 678 41.06 0.80 4.92
N LYS A 679 40.93 1.46 3.76
CA LYS A 679 39.96 1.08 2.72
C LYS A 679 40.30 -0.27 2.06
N GLN A 680 41.57 -0.50 1.73
CA GLN A 680 42.05 -1.72 1.08
C GLN A 680 41.93 -2.94 2.00
N ALA A 681 42.20 -2.76 3.30
CA ALA A 681 42.03 -3.76 4.34
C ALA A 681 40.56 -4.05 4.70
N GLY A 682 39.60 -3.52 3.93
CA GLY A 682 38.17 -3.75 4.15
C GLY A 682 37.61 -3.07 5.40
N GLY A 683 38.25 -1.99 5.88
CA GLY A 683 37.79 -1.22 7.02
C GLY A 683 36.31 -0.83 6.95
N GLN A 684 35.68 -0.80 8.12
CA GLN A 684 34.31 -0.35 8.28
C GLN A 684 34.24 1.15 7.95
N ILE A 685 33.22 1.57 7.20
CA ILE A 685 33.02 2.98 6.84
C ILE A 685 31.63 3.41 7.29
N LEU A 686 31.57 4.28 8.28
CA LEU A 686 30.36 4.98 8.70
C LEU A 686 30.20 6.26 7.88
N VAL A 687 29.22 6.28 6.98
CA VAL A 687 28.87 7.45 6.17
C VAL A 687 27.64 8.12 6.78
N MET A 688 27.85 9.26 7.45
CA MET A 688 26.78 10.08 8.01
C MET A 688 26.18 11.02 6.94
N ASP A 689 25.47 12.07 7.34
CA ASP A 689 24.94 13.10 6.43
C ASP A 689 26.00 13.53 5.41
N SER A 690 25.68 13.38 4.12
CA SER A 690 26.65 13.47 3.02
C SER A 690 26.02 14.06 1.75
N ASP A 691 26.87 14.49 0.82
CA ASP A 691 26.44 14.99 -0.50
C ASP A 691 26.33 13.86 -1.52
N MET A 692 25.36 13.95 -2.43
CA MET A 692 25.22 13.01 -3.54
C MET A 692 26.19 13.34 -4.69
N GLU A 693 26.59 14.60 -4.83
CA GLU A 693 27.41 15.07 -5.96
C GLU A 693 28.89 14.66 -5.87
N GLU A 694 29.36 14.32 -4.66
CA GLU A 694 30.75 13.92 -4.39
C GLU A 694 31.11 12.49 -4.88
N GLY A 695 30.18 11.81 -5.55
CA GLY A 695 30.42 10.54 -6.23
C GLY A 695 30.17 9.28 -5.39
N PHE A 696 30.66 8.16 -5.89
CA PHE A 696 30.49 6.84 -5.27
C PHE A 696 31.58 6.58 -4.22
N ILE A 697 31.21 6.02 -3.08
CA ILE A 697 32.15 5.69 -2.00
C ILE A 697 32.67 4.27 -2.16
N ARG A 698 31.74 3.31 -2.19
CA ARG A 698 32.00 1.87 -2.34
C ARG A 698 30.85 1.27 -3.14
N GLY A 699 31.17 0.54 -4.21
CA GLY A 699 30.16 -0.01 -5.11
C GLY A 699 29.31 1.07 -5.82
N ARG A 700 27.99 0.87 -5.91
CA ARG A 700 27.04 1.82 -6.52
C ARG A 700 26.37 2.76 -5.50
N TRP A 701 26.79 2.73 -4.23
CA TRP A 701 26.17 3.55 -3.19
C TRP A 701 26.65 5.01 -3.27
N ARG A 702 25.72 5.96 -3.12
CA ARG A 702 25.98 7.41 -3.13
C ARG A 702 25.56 8.04 -1.81
N GLY A 703 26.32 9.06 -1.40
CA GLY A 703 26.00 9.90 -0.26
C GLY A 703 24.63 10.55 -0.38
N HIS A 704 24.01 10.83 0.75
CA HIS A 704 22.78 11.61 0.80
C HIS A 704 22.59 12.23 2.18
N SER A 705 21.66 13.17 2.24
CA SER A 705 21.38 13.86 3.50
C SER A 705 20.71 12.93 4.52
N MET A 706 21.10 13.03 5.79
CA MET A 706 20.60 12.25 6.91
C MET A 706 20.45 13.15 8.14
N THR A 707 19.61 12.74 9.11
CA THR A 707 19.53 13.45 10.40
C THR A 707 20.84 13.32 11.19
N PRO A 708 21.19 14.29 12.05
CA PRO A 708 22.38 14.18 12.88
C PRO A 708 22.42 12.87 13.69
N GLY A 709 23.61 12.26 13.79
CA GLY A 709 23.80 10.96 14.45
C GLY A 709 23.39 9.73 13.61
N ARG A 710 22.66 9.92 12.51
CA ARG A 710 22.33 8.84 11.57
C ARG A 710 23.47 8.64 10.58
N GLY A 711 23.76 7.38 10.27
CA GLY A 711 24.74 7.03 9.23
C GLY A 711 24.48 5.67 8.62
N TYR A 712 25.09 5.41 7.47
CA TYR A 712 25.14 4.12 6.82
C TYR A 712 26.50 3.48 7.08
N LEU A 713 26.50 2.38 7.83
CA LEU A 713 27.69 1.64 8.20
C LEU A 713 27.95 0.53 7.18
N MET A 714 28.96 0.73 6.34
CA MET A 714 29.44 -0.25 5.37
C MET A 714 30.38 -1.23 6.05
N MET A 715 30.02 -2.52 6.05
CA MET A 715 30.72 -3.56 6.81
C MET A 715 31.75 -4.33 5.98
N ASP A 716 31.57 -4.40 4.66
CA ASP A 716 32.44 -5.16 3.76
C ASP A 716 32.83 -4.38 2.50
N THR A 717 33.78 -4.92 1.73
CA THR A 717 34.22 -4.36 0.44
C THR A 717 33.18 -4.51 -0.68
N ALA A 718 32.20 -5.41 -0.53
CA ALA A 718 31.11 -5.61 -1.47
C ALA A 718 30.07 -4.47 -1.44
N GLY A 719 30.13 -3.59 -0.43
CA GLY A 719 29.24 -2.45 -0.27
C GLY A 719 27.95 -2.79 0.48
N SER A 720 27.90 -3.95 1.15
CA SER A 720 26.82 -4.26 2.08
C SER A 720 26.97 -3.40 3.35
N GLY A 721 25.85 -2.89 3.84
CA GLY A 721 25.84 -2.00 4.99
C GLY A 721 24.45 -1.86 5.58
N LEU A 722 24.39 -1.25 6.76
CA LEU A 722 23.16 -1.06 7.52
C LEU A 722 23.08 0.39 7.97
N TYR A 723 21.89 0.98 8.02
CA TYR A 723 21.76 2.26 8.70
C TYR A 723 21.86 2.05 10.21
N VAL A 724 22.46 3.04 10.85
CA VAL A 724 22.68 3.05 12.29
C VAL A 724 22.35 4.43 12.84
N GLN A 725 21.88 4.48 14.08
CA GLN A 725 21.80 5.69 14.89
C GLN A 725 22.87 5.60 15.96
N VAL A 726 23.81 6.52 15.92
CA VAL A 726 24.87 6.65 16.90
C VAL A 726 24.27 7.13 18.23
N GLY A 727 24.72 6.52 19.33
CA GLY A 727 24.37 6.97 20.67
C GLY A 727 24.87 8.39 20.93
N ARG A 728 23.97 9.29 21.34
CA ARG A 728 24.34 10.64 21.75
C ARG A 728 25.04 10.59 23.09
N VAL A 729 26.28 11.08 23.12
CA VAL A 729 27.02 11.29 24.35
C VAL A 729 26.49 12.57 24.97
N LEU A 730 25.77 12.44 26.08
CA LEU A 730 25.38 13.59 26.87
C LEU A 730 26.66 14.21 27.42
N ALA A 731 26.92 15.48 27.09
CA ALA A 731 27.92 16.23 27.81
C ALA A 731 27.48 16.24 29.28
N ASP A 732 28.27 15.61 30.16
CA ASP A 732 28.08 15.70 31.59
C ASP A 732 27.83 17.16 31.95
N GLN A 733 26.62 17.45 32.44
CA GLN A 733 26.37 18.58 33.32
C GLN A 733 27.15 18.29 34.61
N LYS A 734 28.47 18.45 34.58
CA LYS A 734 29.28 18.54 35.79
C LYS A 734 29.38 19.99 36.21
#